data_AF-A0A7N2LDW3-F1
#
_entry.id   AF-A0A7N2LDW3-F1
#
_cell.length_a   1.000
_cell.length_b   1.000
_cell.length_c   1.000
_cell.angle_alpha   90.00
_cell.angle_beta   90.00
_cell.angle_gamma   90.00
#
_symmetry.space_group_name_H-M   'P 1'
#
loop_
_entity.id
_entity.type
_entity.pdbx_description
1 polymer ?
#
loop_
_entity_poly.entity_id
_entity_poly.type
_entity_poly.pdbx_seq_one_letter_code
_entity_poly.pdbx_strand_id
1 'polypeptide(L)'
;MSHLNDDNPFENTGNVSKQNGEPRSEESRLLKSDNLSGEAVSDNMASTFYSCLGKYNSLHRNLPEAFSSAGGWDGGLGTIQILADALPKIVPYVLINHREELLPLIMCAIERHPDSSTRDSLTHTLFNLIKRPDEQQRRIIMDACVSLAKNVGEMRTETELLPQCWEQINHMYEERRLLVAQSCGLLAEFVRPEIRDSLILSIVQQLIEDSATVVREAAAHNLALLLPLFPNVDKYFKVEELMFQLVCDPSGVVVETTLKELLPAVINWGNKLDHILRVLLSHILSSAQRCPPLSGVEGSVESHLRVLGERERWNVDVLLRMLIELLPYVHQKAVETCPFSSVPETMGKQFSTSLLELYAGGHVEWPAFEWMHVDCLPDLIQLACLLPQKEDSLRNRTTKFLLALSEHLGDSYLTHIMLPVFLVAVGDNADLTFFPSTIQSRIKGLRPRTAVAEKLATLCVLPLLLAGVLGAPNKHGQLAEYLRKLLVEGSMKESQPTKRNEIVDAVRFLCTFEEHHGMIFNILWEMVVSSNVNMKISAANLLKAIVPYNDAKVASTHVLPALITLGSDQNLNVKYASIDAFGAVAQHFKNDMIVDKIRVQMDAFLEDGSHEATVAVVHALVVAIFQLSATPTSASDVMRRREKANAFCEAIRALDTTDLPATSVRDFLLPAIQNLLKDSDALDPAHKEALEIMMKERSGGTFETISKVMGAHLGLASSVSSFFGEGGLLGKKENAEPPPPEPVESPKPVSPMPADDTRFMRIMRGNFTDMLRTKAKSPEETQNQ
;
A
#
# COMPACT_ATOMS: atom_id res chain seq x y z
N MET A 1 10.13 63.25 20.39
CA MET A 1 11.41 62.93 19.73
C MET A 1 11.07 62.01 18.58
N SER A 2 10.69 62.57 17.44
CA SER A 2 11.59 62.85 16.29
C SER A 2 11.99 61.53 15.59
N HIS A 3 11.29 61.15 14.52
CA HIS A 3 11.64 61.39 13.10
C HIS A 3 12.09 60.03 12.51
N LEU A 4 11.63 59.51 11.37
CA LEU A 4 11.33 60.04 10.02
C LEU A 4 10.53 58.91 9.28
N ASN A 5 9.39 59.18 8.61
CA ASN A 5 9.23 59.66 7.20
C ASN A 5 9.45 58.52 6.18
N ASP A 6 8.74 58.32 5.07
CA ASP A 6 7.85 59.10 4.17
C ASP A 6 7.19 58.03 3.23
N ASP A 7 6.17 58.21 2.38
CA ASP A 7 5.19 59.24 2.06
C ASP A 7 4.16 58.58 1.10
N ASN A 8 2.86 58.84 1.35
CA ASN A 8 1.73 59.25 0.47
C ASN A 8 1.80 59.14 -1.09
N PRO A 9 0.68 59.32 -1.87
CA PRO A 9 -0.59 59.98 -1.52
C PRO A 9 -1.91 59.41 -2.11
N PHE A 10 -3.00 60.02 -1.63
CA PHE A 10 -4.40 59.96 -2.03
C PHE A 10 -4.76 60.73 -3.32
N GLU A 11 -5.91 60.35 -3.89
CA GLU A 11 -6.94 61.15 -4.60
C GLU A 11 -6.65 61.73 -6.00
N ASN A 12 -7.55 61.56 -6.98
CA ASN A 12 -8.87 62.22 -6.99
C ASN A 12 -9.74 61.92 -8.25
N THR A 13 -11.06 62.09 -8.10
CA THR A 13 -12.14 62.28 -9.11
C THR A 13 -12.51 61.12 -10.05
N GLY A 14 -13.77 60.81 -10.38
CA GLY A 14 -15.09 61.34 -10.00
C GLY A 14 -16.17 60.90 -11.01
N ASN A 15 -17.32 60.46 -10.49
CA ASN A 15 -18.67 60.28 -11.09
C ASN A 15 -18.88 59.27 -12.24
N VAL A 16 -19.57 58.14 -12.00
CA VAL A 16 -21.04 57.89 -11.88
C VAL A 16 -21.65 57.39 -13.21
N SER A 17 -22.04 56.11 -13.22
CA SER A 17 -23.38 55.63 -13.64
C SER A 17 -23.62 54.20 -13.13
N LYS A 18 -24.77 54.01 -12.49
CA LYS A 18 -25.25 52.85 -11.74
C LYS A 18 -25.68 51.69 -12.66
N GLN A 19 -25.54 50.44 -12.23
CA GLN A 19 -26.66 49.60 -11.73
C GLN A 19 -26.22 48.20 -11.28
N ASN A 20 -26.97 47.70 -10.29
CA ASN A 20 -26.70 46.60 -9.36
C ASN A 20 -26.64 45.19 -9.97
N GLY A 21 -25.88 44.30 -9.34
CA GLY A 21 -26.02 42.84 -9.40
C GLY A 21 -25.01 42.13 -8.49
N GLU A 22 -25.50 41.39 -7.49
CA GLU A 22 -24.73 40.60 -6.49
C GLU A 22 -23.90 39.44 -7.11
N PRO A 23 -22.88 38.91 -6.39
CA PRO A 23 -21.83 38.08 -6.98
C PRO A 23 -22.16 36.57 -6.99
N ARG A 24 -21.79 35.88 -8.07
CA ARG A 24 -21.70 34.42 -8.15
C ARG A 24 -20.26 33.96 -7.98
N SER A 25 -20.11 32.89 -7.20
CA SER A 25 -18.88 32.21 -6.80
C SER A 25 -18.10 31.59 -7.95
N GLU A 26 -16.78 31.76 -7.90
CA GLU A 26 -15.78 31.11 -8.76
C GLU A 26 -15.53 29.67 -8.30
N GLU A 27 -15.99 28.71 -9.10
CA GLU A 27 -15.48 27.32 -9.07
C GLU A 27 -15.65 26.73 -10.48
N SER A 28 -14.63 26.91 -11.34
CA SER A 28 -14.47 26.12 -12.57
C SER A 28 -13.15 26.45 -13.27
N ARG A 29 -12.03 26.01 -12.68
CA ARG A 29 -10.80 25.76 -13.44
C ARG A 29 -10.05 24.60 -12.82
N LEU A 30 -10.11 23.44 -13.50
CA LEU A 30 -8.95 22.63 -13.88
C LEU A 30 -9.42 21.29 -14.46
N LEU A 31 -9.11 21.07 -15.74
CA LEU A 31 -8.63 19.83 -16.38
C LEU A 31 -8.92 19.92 -17.88
N LYS A 32 -7.96 20.44 -18.64
CA LYS A 32 -7.84 20.22 -20.08
C LYS A 32 -6.59 19.37 -20.28
N SER A 33 -6.75 18.21 -20.91
CA SER A 33 -5.66 17.45 -21.53
C SER A 33 -6.14 16.94 -22.88
N ASP A 34 -5.31 17.17 -23.89
CA ASP A 34 -5.59 17.10 -25.32
C ASP A 34 -5.91 15.69 -25.85
N ASN A 35 -6.99 15.57 -26.66
CA ASN A 35 -7.10 14.62 -27.77
C ASN A 35 -8.18 15.09 -28.77
N LEU A 36 -7.76 15.82 -29.81
CA LEU A 36 -8.62 16.44 -30.81
C LEU A 36 -8.92 15.48 -31.97
N SER A 37 -10.14 14.92 -31.98
CA SER A 37 -10.99 14.79 -33.19
C SER A 37 -12.34 14.09 -32.95
N GLY A 38 -12.57 13.49 -31.76
CA GLY A 38 -13.81 12.76 -31.42
C GLY A 38 -14.85 13.52 -30.59
N GLU A 39 -14.44 14.51 -29.78
CA GLU A 39 -15.32 15.19 -28.81
C GLU A 39 -16.35 16.14 -29.45
N ALA A 40 -16.03 16.79 -30.56
CA ALA A 40 -16.88 17.83 -31.14
C ALA A 40 -18.22 17.32 -31.71
N VAL A 41 -18.30 16.05 -32.11
CA VAL A 41 -19.55 15.43 -32.61
C VAL A 41 -20.45 15.00 -31.45
N SER A 42 -19.84 14.49 -30.36
CA SER A 42 -20.51 14.08 -29.13
C SER A 42 -21.16 15.27 -28.40
N ASP A 43 -20.47 16.42 -28.32
CA ASP A 43 -20.99 17.63 -27.67
C ASP A 43 -22.19 18.24 -28.41
N ASN A 44 -22.16 18.26 -29.74
CA ASN A 44 -23.25 18.81 -30.55
C ASN A 44 -24.53 17.94 -30.46
N MET A 45 -24.35 16.63 -30.29
CA MET A 45 -25.42 15.64 -30.17
C MET A 45 -26.13 15.71 -28.82
N ALA A 46 -25.39 15.80 -27.70
CA ALA A 46 -25.97 16.07 -26.38
C ALA A 46 -26.79 17.38 -26.38
N SER A 47 -26.26 18.44 -27.00
CA SER A 47 -26.93 19.74 -27.05
C SER A 47 -28.31 19.68 -27.72
N THR A 48 -28.45 18.83 -28.74
CA THR A 48 -29.71 18.64 -29.49
C THR A 48 -30.74 17.90 -28.64
N PHE A 49 -30.34 16.82 -27.96
CA PHE A 49 -31.21 16.10 -27.02
C PHE A 49 -31.70 17.02 -25.90
N TYR A 50 -30.80 17.75 -25.22
CA TYR A 50 -31.19 18.65 -24.13
C TYR A 50 -32.07 19.81 -24.58
N SER A 51 -31.88 20.31 -25.80
CA SER A 51 -32.79 21.29 -26.42
C SER A 51 -34.20 20.71 -26.61
N CYS A 52 -34.30 19.50 -27.16
CA CYS A 52 -35.57 18.80 -27.34
C CYS A 52 -36.24 18.44 -26.02
N LEU A 53 -35.48 17.96 -25.02
CA LEU A 53 -35.98 17.66 -23.68
C LEU A 53 -36.48 18.93 -22.96
N GLY A 54 -35.78 20.06 -23.13
CA GLY A 54 -36.22 21.36 -22.63
C GLY A 54 -37.56 21.81 -23.25
N LYS A 55 -37.71 21.65 -24.57
CA LYS A 55 -38.99 21.92 -25.26
C LYS A 55 -40.10 20.99 -24.78
N TYR A 56 -39.81 19.69 -24.65
CA TYR A 56 -40.74 18.68 -24.12
C TYR A 56 -41.25 19.05 -22.73
N ASN A 57 -40.35 19.37 -21.81
CA ASN A 57 -40.69 19.76 -20.44
C ASN A 57 -41.42 21.12 -20.35
N SER A 58 -41.18 22.03 -21.31
CA SER A 58 -41.93 23.28 -21.42
C SER A 58 -43.36 23.05 -21.93
N LEU A 59 -43.52 22.18 -22.94
CA LEU A 59 -44.84 21.79 -23.46
C LEU A 59 -45.69 21.13 -22.37
N HIS A 60 -45.13 20.22 -21.58
CA HIS A 60 -45.85 19.58 -20.48
C HIS A 60 -46.36 20.58 -19.43
N ARG A 61 -45.55 21.57 -19.06
CA ARG A 61 -45.95 22.61 -18.09
C ARG A 61 -47.05 23.54 -18.59
N ASN A 62 -47.12 23.78 -19.89
CA ASN A 62 -48.05 24.75 -20.50
C ASN A 62 -49.34 24.13 -21.04
N LEU A 63 -49.48 22.79 -21.02
CA LEU A 63 -50.62 22.09 -21.61
C LEU A 63 -51.92 22.00 -20.77
N PRO A 64 -51.96 22.13 -19.43
CA PRO A 64 -53.23 21.97 -18.69
C PRO A 64 -54.30 23.00 -19.10
N GLU A 65 -53.90 24.19 -19.56
CA GLU A 65 -54.83 25.26 -19.96
C GLU A 65 -55.28 25.17 -21.44
N ALA A 66 -54.49 24.55 -22.32
CA ALA A 66 -54.78 24.52 -23.76
C ALA A 66 -55.77 23.41 -24.17
N PHE A 67 -55.80 22.28 -23.46
CA PHE A 67 -56.71 21.16 -23.77
C PHE A 67 -58.03 21.20 -23.01
N SER A 68 -58.10 21.93 -21.90
CA SER A 68 -59.34 22.13 -21.13
C SER A 68 -60.33 23.09 -21.83
N SER A 69 -59.86 23.87 -22.82
CA SER A 69 -60.66 24.87 -23.55
C SER A 69 -61.09 24.42 -24.95
N ALA A 70 -60.66 23.24 -25.42
CA ALA A 70 -61.07 22.69 -26.70
C ALA A 70 -61.94 21.44 -26.50
N GLY A 71 -63.26 21.64 -26.44
CA GLY A 71 -64.21 20.54 -26.49
C GLY A 71 -64.02 19.69 -27.76
N GLY A 72 -63.77 18.39 -27.55
CA GLY A 72 -64.06 17.33 -28.51
C GLY A 72 -63.06 17.11 -29.65
N TRP A 73 -61.87 16.57 -29.37
CA TRP A 73 -61.03 15.94 -30.40
C TRP A 73 -60.49 14.58 -29.94
N ASP A 74 -61.07 13.51 -30.50
CA ASP A 74 -60.59 12.11 -30.50
C ASP A 74 -59.22 11.96 -31.23
N GLY A 75 -58.73 13.03 -31.88
CA GLY A 75 -57.49 13.04 -32.67
C GLY A 75 -56.18 13.00 -31.87
N GLY A 76 -56.20 13.36 -30.58
CA GLY A 76 -55.04 13.26 -29.70
C GLY A 76 -54.67 11.81 -29.39
N LEU A 77 -55.66 10.98 -29.06
CA LEU A 77 -55.46 9.54 -28.83
C LEU A 77 -55.04 8.82 -30.11
N GLY A 78 -55.67 9.15 -31.25
CA GLY A 78 -55.30 8.55 -32.53
C GLY A 78 -53.84 8.79 -32.90
N THR A 79 -53.30 9.98 -32.63
CA THR A 79 -51.89 10.30 -32.87
C THR A 79 -50.96 9.50 -31.95
N ILE A 80 -51.31 9.37 -30.67
CA ILE A 80 -50.53 8.58 -29.71
C ILE A 80 -50.54 7.09 -30.06
N GLN A 81 -51.67 6.54 -30.53
CA GLN A 81 -51.77 5.16 -31.02
C GLN A 81 -50.87 4.92 -32.23
N ILE A 82 -50.89 5.84 -33.22
CA ILE A 82 -50.03 5.75 -34.40
C ILE A 82 -48.55 5.77 -34.00
N LEU A 83 -48.17 6.64 -33.06
CA LEU A 83 -46.79 6.68 -32.54
C LEU A 83 -46.42 5.38 -31.84
N ALA A 84 -47.27 4.87 -30.96
CA ALA A 84 -47.04 3.62 -30.23
C ALA A 84 -46.87 2.41 -31.18
N ASP A 85 -47.65 2.36 -32.26
CA ASP A 85 -47.58 1.27 -33.25
C ASP A 85 -46.40 1.39 -34.24
N ALA A 86 -45.91 2.61 -34.47
CA ALA A 86 -44.86 2.89 -35.43
C ALA A 86 -43.46 2.87 -34.82
N LEU A 87 -43.27 3.41 -33.61
CA LEU A 87 -41.96 3.55 -32.97
C LEU A 87 -41.20 2.22 -32.85
N PRO A 88 -41.79 1.12 -32.35
CA PRO A 88 -41.10 -0.19 -32.28
C PRO A 88 -40.67 -0.73 -33.65
N LYS A 89 -41.36 -0.34 -34.73
CA LYS A 89 -41.02 -0.74 -36.10
C LYS A 89 -39.94 0.15 -36.71
N ILE A 90 -39.85 1.41 -36.30
CA ILE A 90 -38.87 2.39 -36.80
C ILE A 90 -37.52 2.20 -36.12
N VAL A 91 -37.50 2.02 -34.79
CA VAL A 91 -36.26 1.93 -33.97
C VAL A 91 -35.21 0.98 -34.56
N PRO A 92 -35.53 -0.25 -35.04
CA PRO A 92 -34.54 -1.16 -35.61
C PRO A 92 -33.80 -0.61 -36.84
N TYR A 93 -34.43 0.28 -37.61
CA TYR A 93 -33.88 0.85 -38.85
C TYR A 93 -33.18 2.19 -38.66
N VAL A 94 -33.28 2.79 -37.47
CA VAL A 94 -32.53 4.01 -37.13
C VAL A 94 -31.12 3.62 -36.66
N LEU A 95 -30.12 4.32 -37.20
CA LEU A 95 -28.72 4.17 -36.81
C LEU A 95 -28.56 4.36 -35.31
N ILE A 96 -27.76 3.51 -34.65
CA ILE A 96 -27.65 3.45 -33.19
C ILE A 96 -27.37 4.84 -32.57
N ASN A 97 -26.46 5.61 -33.17
CA ASN A 97 -26.05 6.94 -32.70
C ASN A 97 -27.08 8.06 -32.97
N HIS A 98 -28.21 7.74 -33.58
CA HIS A 98 -29.32 8.68 -33.81
C HIS A 98 -30.60 8.20 -33.12
N ARG A 99 -30.55 7.08 -32.39
CA ARG A 99 -31.76 6.53 -31.76
C ARG A 99 -32.23 7.41 -30.62
N GLU A 100 -31.34 8.15 -29.95
CA GLU A 100 -31.73 9.11 -28.91
C GLU A 100 -32.69 10.20 -29.41
N GLU A 101 -32.69 10.52 -30.71
CA GLU A 101 -33.62 11.50 -31.29
C GLU A 101 -35.09 11.03 -31.21
N LEU A 102 -35.31 9.72 -31.03
CA LEU A 102 -36.63 9.13 -30.86
C LEU A 102 -37.14 9.21 -29.41
N LEU A 103 -36.27 9.48 -28.42
CA LEU A 103 -36.63 9.47 -27.00
C LEU A 103 -37.80 10.41 -26.66
N PRO A 104 -37.87 11.67 -27.13
CA PRO A 104 -39.00 12.54 -26.83
C PRO A 104 -40.34 11.99 -27.34
N LEU A 105 -40.34 11.29 -28.48
CA LEU A 105 -41.53 10.67 -29.05
C LEU A 105 -41.94 9.42 -28.26
N ILE A 106 -40.97 8.59 -27.88
CA ILE A 106 -41.19 7.41 -27.04
C ILE A 106 -41.74 7.83 -25.67
N MET A 107 -41.12 8.83 -25.02
CA MET A 107 -41.59 9.37 -23.74
C MET A 107 -43.02 9.92 -23.83
N CYS A 108 -43.32 10.70 -24.87
CA CYS A 108 -44.68 11.24 -25.10
C CYS A 108 -45.72 10.11 -25.24
N ALA A 109 -45.38 9.05 -25.97
CA ALA A 109 -46.24 7.89 -26.13
C ALA A 109 -46.43 7.14 -24.80
N ILE A 110 -45.36 6.88 -24.04
CA ILE A 110 -45.46 6.23 -22.72
C ILE A 110 -46.29 7.08 -21.75
N GLU A 111 -46.10 8.39 -21.73
CA GLU A 111 -46.80 9.27 -20.79
C GLU A 111 -48.33 9.22 -20.98
N ARG A 112 -48.79 9.15 -22.23
CA ARG A 112 -50.20 9.43 -22.61
C ARG A 112 -51.00 8.23 -23.10
N HIS A 113 -50.37 7.12 -23.43
CA HIS A 113 -51.09 5.97 -23.99
C HIS A 113 -52.03 5.35 -22.94
N PRO A 114 -53.31 5.09 -23.26
CA PRO A 114 -54.30 4.61 -22.28
C PRO A 114 -54.03 3.17 -21.83
N ASP A 115 -53.56 2.31 -22.74
CA ASP A 115 -53.30 0.90 -22.44
C ASP A 115 -51.94 0.67 -21.78
N SER A 116 -51.94 -0.04 -20.65
CA SER A 116 -50.75 -0.32 -19.84
C SER A 116 -49.78 -1.28 -20.50
N SER A 117 -50.28 -2.26 -21.27
CA SER A 117 -49.40 -3.25 -21.91
C SER A 117 -48.56 -2.61 -23.03
N THR A 118 -49.16 -1.68 -23.76
CA THR A 118 -48.47 -0.89 -24.78
C THR A 118 -47.44 0.05 -24.16
N ARG A 119 -47.77 0.69 -23.03
CA ARG A 119 -46.81 1.51 -22.28
C ARG A 119 -45.61 0.69 -21.83
N ASP A 120 -45.83 -0.49 -21.25
CA ASP A 120 -44.75 -1.40 -20.84
C ASP A 120 -43.83 -1.77 -22.01
N SER A 121 -44.40 -2.12 -23.18
CA SER A 121 -43.63 -2.40 -24.40
C SER A 121 -42.78 -1.21 -24.88
N LEU A 122 -43.32 0.01 -24.80
CA LEU A 122 -42.61 1.23 -25.14
C LEU A 122 -41.52 1.58 -24.11
N THR A 123 -41.79 1.36 -22.82
CA THR A 123 -40.82 1.54 -21.74
C THR A 123 -39.66 0.55 -21.87
N HIS A 124 -39.96 -0.71 -22.19
CA HIS A 124 -38.95 -1.70 -22.56
C HIS A 124 -38.13 -1.23 -23.77
N THR A 125 -38.77 -0.63 -24.79
CA THR A 125 -38.07 -0.07 -25.96
C THR A 125 -37.15 1.10 -25.58
N LEU A 126 -37.57 1.96 -24.65
CA LEU A 126 -36.78 3.08 -24.13
C LEU A 126 -35.49 2.59 -23.45
N PHE A 127 -35.59 1.63 -22.53
CA PHE A 127 -34.42 1.07 -21.85
C PHE A 127 -33.51 0.25 -22.79
N ASN A 128 -34.06 -0.36 -23.82
CA ASN A 128 -33.34 -1.19 -24.79
C ASN A 128 -32.97 -0.47 -26.09
N LEU A 129 -33.12 0.86 -26.12
CA LEU A 129 -32.92 1.68 -27.30
C LEU A 129 -31.54 1.45 -27.93
N ILE A 130 -30.53 1.31 -27.07
CA ILE A 130 -29.14 1.06 -27.42
C ILE A 130 -28.67 -0.22 -26.73
N LYS A 131 -28.11 -1.15 -27.50
CA LYS A 131 -27.78 -2.50 -27.01
C LYS A 131 -26.63 -2.51 -25.99
N ARG A 132 -25.64 -1.65 -26.16
CA ARG A 132 -24.47 -1.46 -25.29
C ARG A 132 -24.21 0.04 -25.18
N PRO A 133 -24.95 0.76 -24.32
CA PRO A 133 -24.85 2.21 -24.25
C PRO A 133 -23.51 2.62 -23.65
N ASP A 134 -22.82 3.56 -24.29
CA ASP A 134 -21.67 4.24 -23.69
C ASP A 134 -22.08 5.17 -22.54
N GLU A 135 -21.13 5.88 -21.95
CA GLU A 135 -21.42 6.76 -20.80
C GLU A 135 -22.40 7.89 -21.13
N GLN A 136 -22.24 8.55 -22.28
CA GLN A 136 -23.12 9.64 -22.69
C GLN A 136 -24.53 9.11 -22.99
N GLN A 137 -24.62 7.99 -23.68
CA GLN A 137 -25.87 7.32 -24.01
C GLN A 137 -26.61 6.86 -22.75
N ARG A 138 -25.91 6.32 -21.75
CA ARG A 138 -26.51 5.98 -20.45
C ARG A 138 -27.10 7.21 -19.77
N ARG A 139 -26.37 8.33 -19.72
CA ARG A 139 -26.87 9.59 -19.15
C ARG A 139 -28.14 10.07 -19.86
N ILE A 140 -28.15 10.06 -21.19
CA ILE A 140 -29.33 10.44 -22.00
C ILE A 140 -30.54 9.56 -21.69
N ILE A 141 -30.36 8.23 -21.61
CA ILE A 141 -31.43 7.29 -21.27
C ILE A 141 -31.94 7.54 -19.85
N MET A 142 -31.04 7.77 -18.89
CA MET A 142 -31.43 8.06 -17.50
C MET A 142 -32.17 9.40 -17.36
N ASP A 143 -31.72 10.45 -18.04
CA ASP A 143 -32.40 11.75 -18.04
C ASP A 143 -33.82 11.64 -18.62
N ALA A 144 -34.00 10.81 -19.66
CA ALA A 144 -35.31 10.48 -20.20
C ALA A 144 -36.18 9.74 -19.17
N CYS A 145 -35.64 8.73 -18.48
CA CYS A 145 -36.35 8.00 -17.41
C CYS A 145 -36.75 8.93 -16.25
N VAL A 146 -35.86 9.79 -15.78
CA VAL A 146 -36.12 10.78 -14.71
C VAL A 146 -37.20 11.76 -15.14
N SER A 147 -37.11 12.29 -16.37
CA SER A 147 -38.10 13.21 -16.89
C SER A 147 -39.47 12.55 -17.06
N LEU A 148 -39.51 11.28 -17.45
CA LEU A 148 -40.74 10.50 -17.52
C LEU A 148 -41.31 10.25 -16.13
N ALA A 149 -40.49 9.82 -15.17
CA ALA A 149 -40.88 9.56 -13.78
C ALA A 149 -41.52 10.80 -13.11
N LYS A 150 -40.94 11.99 -13.36
CA LYS A 150 -41.51 13.29 -12.92
C LYS A 150 -42.92 13.55 -13.45
N ASN A 151 -43.20 13.12 -14.69
CA ASN A 151 -44.47 13.40 -15.34
C ASN A 151 -45.56 12.35 -15.01
N VAL A 152 -45.18 11.08 -14.88
CA VAL A 152 -46.13 9.98 -14.64
C VAL A 152 -46.45 9.76 -13.16
N GLY A 153 -45.60 10.26 -12.25
CA GLY A 153 -45.78 10.16 -10.81
C GLY A 153 -45.34 8.82 -10.21
N GLU A 154 -45.34 8.74 -8.87
CA GLU A 154 -44.72 7.64 -8.11
C GLU A 154 -45.27 6.26 -8.48
N MET A 155 -46.60 6.10 -8.48
CA MET A 155 -47.24 4.81 -8.75
C MET A 155 -46.81 4.23 -10.10
N ARG A 156 -46.79 5.05 -11.16
CA ARG A 156 -46.42 4.58 -12.50
C ARG A 156 -44.92 4.38 -12.63
N THR A 157 -44.08 5.18 -11.96
CA THR A 157 -42.64 4.93 -11.91
C THR A 157 -42.35 3.55 -11.30
N GLU A 158 -43.04 3.20 -10.23
CA GLU A 158 -42.88 1.90 -9.56
C GLU A 158 -43.36 0.72 -10.40
N THR A 159 -44.50 0.85 -11.08
CA THR A 159 -45.11 -0.26 -11.82
C THR A 159 -44.67 -0.36 -13.27
N GLU A 160 -44.11 0.70 -13.87
CA GLU A 160 -43.75 0.74 -15.30
C GLU A 160 -42.23 0.91 -15.51
N LEU A 161 -41.50 1.67 -14.66
CA LEU A 161 -40.06 1.91 -14.86
C LEU A 161 -39.16 0.96 -14.05
N LEU A 162 -39.44 0.77 -12.76
CA LEU A 162 -38.62 -0.13 -11.92
C LEU A 162 -38.59 -1.60 -12.36
N PRO A 163 -39.67 -2.20 -12.92
CA PRO A 163 -39.59 -3.57 -13.43
C PRO A 163 -38.53 -3.74 -14.52
N GLN A 164 -38.32 -2.72 -15.36
CA GLN A 164 -37.28 -2.75 -16.39
C GLN A 164 -35.86 -2.77 -15.79
N CYS A 165 -35.67 -2.11 -14.64
CA CYS A 165 -34.41 -2.17 -13.90
C CYS A 165 -34.18 -3.57 -13.32
N TRP A 166 -35.21 -4.17 -12.72
CA TRP A 166 -35.14 -5.52 -12.15
C TRP A 166 -34.85 -6.59 -13.20
N GLU A 167 -35.51 -6.54 -14.36
CA GLU A 167 -35.30 -7.50 -15.45
C GLU A 167 -33.88 -7.46 -16.03
N GLN A 168 -33.22 -6.30 -15.99
CA GLN A 168 -31.90 -6.10 -16.60
C GLN A 168 -30.73 -6.24 -15.62
N ILE A 169 -30.99 -6.47 -14.33
CA ILE A 169 -29.97 -6.52 -13.28
C ILE A 169 -28.90 -7.60 -13.53
N ASN A 170 -29.28 -8.70 -14.19
CA ASN A 170 -28.39 -9.83 -14.54
C ASN A 170 -28.09 -9.89 -16.04
N HIS A 171 -28.22 -8.79 -16.77
CA HIS A 171 -28.00 -8.79 -18.21
C HIS A 171 -26.56 -9.21 -18.56
N MET A 172 -26.36 -9.92 -19.67
CA MET A 172 -25.04 -10.38 -20.12
C MET A 172 -24.01 -9.27 -20.42
N TYR A 173 -24.43 -8.01 -20.51
CA TYR A 173 -23.58 -6.87 -20.84
C TYR A 173 -23.47 -5.99 -19.60
N GLU A 174 -22.24 -5.71 -19.18
CA GLU A 174 -21.98 -4.89 -18.00
C GLU A 174 -22.49 -3.46 -18.16
N GLU A 175 -22.51 -2.90 -19.38
CA GLU A 175 -23.01 -1.55 -19.63
C GLU A 175 -24.50 -1.40 -19.31
N ARG A 176 -25.27 -2.50 -19.42
CA ARG A 176 -26.68 -2.53 -19.05
C ARG A 176 -26.87 -2.67 -17.56
N ARG A 177 -26.10 -3.54 -16.90
CA ARG A 177 -26.12 -3.66 -15.43
C ARG A 177 -25.67 -2.36 -14.78
N LEU A 178 -24.71 -1.66 -15.39
CA LEU A 178 -24.28 -0.32 -14.99
C LEU A 178 -25.39 0.72 -15.16
N LEU A 179 -26.11 0.70 -16.29
CA LEU A 179 -27.29 1.56 -16.47
C LEU A 179 -28.35 1.32 -15.38
N VAL A 180 -28.59 0.06 -15.00
CA VAL A 180 -29.50 -0.29 -13.89
C VAL A 180 -28.99 0.30 -12.57
N ALA A 181 -27.72 0.11 -12.24
CA ALA A 181 -27.11 0.65 -11.01
C ALA A 181 -27.31 2.17 -10.89
N GLN A 182 -27.04 2.90 -11.97
CA GLN A 182 -27.17 4.36 -12.01
C GLN A 182 -28.64 4.83 -12.01
N SER A 183 -29.55 4.06 -12.64
CA SER A 183 -30.98 4.38 -12.65
C SER A 183 -31.58 4.32 -11.24
N CYS A 184 -31.11 3.41 -10.39
CA CYS A 184 -31.64 3.21 -9.04
C CYS A 184 -31.50 4.43 -8.12
N GLY A 185 -30.37 5.15 -8.14
CA GLY A 185 -30.23 6.36 -7.33
C GLY A 185 -31.07 7.52 -7.86
N LEU A 186 -31.14 7.68 -9.18
CA LEU A 186 -31.88 8.78 -9.82
C LEU A 186 -33.40 8.61 -9.76
N LEU A 187 -33.90 7.38 -9.85
CA LEU A 187 -35.35 7.10 -9.78
C LEU A 187 -35.87 7.07 -8.34
N ALA A 188 -35.00 6.97 -7.33
CA ALA A 188 -35.40 6.83 -5.94
C ALA A 188 -36.28 7.98 -5.43
N GLU A 189 -36.05 9.22 -5.89
CA GLU A 189 -36.87 10.39 -5.52
C GLU A 189 -38.30 10.34 -6.09
N PHE A 190 -38.52 9.55 -7.15
CA PHE A 190 -39.79 9.47 -7.88
C PHE A 190 -40.57 8.20 -7.56
N VAL A 191 -40.29 7.55 -6.44
CA VAL A 191 -41.05 6.41 -5.92
C VAL A 191 -41.38 6.61 -4.45
N ARG A 192 -42.40 5.89 -3.97
CA ARG A 192 -42.81 5.91 -2.58
C ARG A 192 -41.70 5.42 -1.64
N PRO A 193 -41.61 5.93 -0.41
CA PRO A 193 -40.56 5.56 0.55
C PRO A 193 -40.42 4.06 0.77
N GLU A 194 -41.53 3.31 0.79
CA GLU A 194 -41.55 1.86 1.04
C GLU A 194 -40.88 1.05 -0.09
N ILE A 195 -40.76 1.63 -1.29
CA ILE A 195 -40.09 0.98 -2.43
C ILE A 195 -38.58 1.23 -2.40
N ARG A 196 -38.14 2.33 -1.78
CA ARG A 196 -36.73 2.72 -1.68
C ARG A 196 -35.95 1.73 -0.81
N ASP A 197 -36.47 1.45 0.38
CA ASP A 197 -35.84 0.58 1.39
C ASP A 197 -36.18 -0.92 1.24
N SER A 198 -36.99 -1.27 0.24
CA SER A 198 -37.30 -2.63 -0.17
C SER A 198 -36.70 -3.00 -1.54
N LEU A 199 -37.31 -2.58 -2.64
CA LEU A 199 -36.94 -2.99 -4.00
C LEU A 199 -35.66 -2.30 -4.48
N ILE A 200 -35.54 -0.98 -4.33
CA ILE A 200 -34.33 -0.28 -4.84
C ILE A 200 -33.10 -0.75 -4.04
N LEU A 201 -33.22 -0.85 -2.72
CA LEU A 201 -32.16 -1.40 -1.87
C LEU A 201 -31.78 -2.84 -2.27
N SER A 202 -32.75 -3.70 -2.61
CA SER A 202 -32.46 -5.09 -3.02
C SER A 202 -31.74 -5.16 -4.37
N ILE A 203 -32.09 -4.30 -5.33
CA ILE A 203 -31.36 -4.17 -6.60
C ILE A 203 -29.92 -3.72 -6.32
N VAL A 204 -29.73 -2.64 -5.56
CA VAL A 204 -28.40 -2.12 -5.23
C VAL A 204 -27.56 -3.18 -4.50
N GLN A 205 -28.14 -3.89 -3.54
CA GLN A 205 -27.47 -5.00 -2.84
C GLN A 205 -26.97 -6.07 -3.81
N GLN A 206 -27.78 -6.48 -4.80
CA GLN A 206 -27.35 -7.48 -5.77
C GLN A 206 -26.23 -6.95 -6.69
N LEU A 207 -26.26 -5.67 -7.05
CA LEU A 207 -25.24 -5.03 -7.89
C LEU A 207 -23.91 -4.81 -7.17
N ILE A 208 -23.91 -4.71 -5.84
CA ILE A 208 -22.70 -4.70 -5.02
C ILE A 208 -21.92 -6.02 -5.15
N GLU A 209 -22.57 -7.12 -5.52
CA GLU A 209 -21.94 -8.42 -5.75
C GLU A 209 -21.59 -8.67 -7.23
N ASP A 210 -21.73 -7.66 -8.11
CA ASP A 210 -21.49 -7.83 -9.54
C ASP A 210 -20.03 -8.17 -9.85
N SER A 211 -19.82 -9.01 -10.85
CA SER A 211 -18.48 -9.33 -11.38
C SER A 211 -17.69 -8.12 -11.88
N ALA A 212 -18.36 -7.10 -12.44
CA ALA A 212 -17.75 -5.94 -13.05
C ALA A 212 -17.51 -4.83 -12.04
N THR A 213 -16.27 -4.37 -11.95
CA THR A 213 -15.84 -3.30 -11.04
C THR A 213 -16.66 -2.02 -11.20
N VAL A 214 -16.92 -1.59 -12.45
CA VAL A 214 -17.67 -0.36 -12.74
C VAL A 214 -19.11 -0.42 -12.23
N VAL A 215 -19.70 -1.61 -12.19
CA VAL A 215 -21.07 -1.81 -11.67
C VAL A 215 -21.09 -1.71 -10.15
N ARG A 216 -20.12 -2.35 -9.46
CA ARG A 216 -19.98 -2.26 -8.00
C ARG A 216 -19.68 -0.84 -7.53
N GLU A 217 -18.83 -0.12 -8.27
CA GLU A 217 -18.53 1.30 -8.04
C GLU A 217 -19.81 2.15 -8.12
N ALA A 218 -20.57 2.00 -9.21
CA ALA A 218 -21.85 2.69 -9.37
C ALA A 218 -22.85 2.30 -8.28
N ALA A 219 -22.88 1.03 -7.85
CA ALA A 219 -23.75 0.58 -6.76
C ALA A 219 -23.38 1.24 -5.42
N ALA A 220 -22.09 1.40 -5.13
CA ALA A 220 -21.62 2.11 -3.94
C ALA A 220 -22.05 3.60 -3.93
N HIS A 221 -21.85 4.30 -5.06
CA HIS A 221 -22.30 5.68 -5.25
C HIS A 221 -23.83 5.81 -5.07
N ASN A 222 -24.60 4.95 -5.73
CA ASN A 222 -26.06 5.03 -5.68
C ASN A 222 -26.62 4.61 -4.33
N LEU A 223 -25.95 3.72 -3.59
CA LEU A 223 -26.30 3.44 -2.20
C LEU A 223 -26.16 4.69 -1.33
N ALA A 224 -25.10 5.49 -1.53
CA ALA A 224 -24.89 6.74 -0.79
C ALA A 224 -26.01 7.76 -1.04
N LEU A 225 -26.43 7.91 -2.31
CA LEU A 225 -27.55 8.78 -2.69
C LEU A 225 -28.91 8.31 -2.15
N LEU A 226 -29.06 7.00 -1.94
CA LEU A 226 -30.30 6.40 -1.48
C LEU A 226 -30.55 6.64 0.01
N LEU A 227 -29.52 6.70 0.86
CA LEU A 227 -29.67 6.77 2.32
C LEU A 227 -30.48 7.99 2.81
N PRO A 228 -30.26 9.23 2.32
CA PRO A 228 -31.06 10.38 2.72
C PRO A 228 -32.55 10.26 2.36
N LEU A 229 -32.91 9.36 1.44
CA LEU A 229 -34.27 9.16 0.96
C LEU A 229 -35.05 8.09 1.75
N PHE A 230 -34.38 7.36 2.65
CA PHE A 230 -35.03 6.35 3.50
C PHE A 230 -35.89 7.00 4.59
N PRO A 231 -37.07 6.42 4.90
CA PRO A 231 -37.99 7.00 5.87
C PRO A 231 -37.49 6.92 7.32
N ASN A 232 -36.64 5.93 7.63
CA ASN A 232 -36.08 5.69 8.95
C ASN A 232 -34.74 4.93 8.85
N VAL A 233 -34.15 4.56 9.99
CA VAL A 233 -32.86 3.87 10.09
C VAL A 233 -32.97 2.36 10.38
N ASP A 234 -34.12 1.74 10.12
CA ASP A 234 -34.36 0.31 10.42
C ASP A 234 -33.42 -0.61 9.64
N LYS A 235 -33.01 -0.19 8.44
CA LYS A 235 -32.05 -0.91 7.58
C LYS A 235 -30.58 -0.61 7.88
N TYR A 236 -30.29 0.17 8.94
CA TYR A 236 -28.92 0.66 9.21
C TYR A 236 -27.87 -0.45 9.19
N PHE A 237 -28.07 -1.51 9.98
CA PHE A 237 -27.07 -2.58 10.09
C PHE A 237 -26.86 -3.33 8.79
N LYS A 238 -27.88 -3.39 7.93
CA LYS A 238 -27.74 -3.98 6.59
C LYS A 238 -26.90 -3.11 5.68
N VAL A 239 -27.13 -1.80 5.69
CA VAL A 239 -26.32 -0.84 4.92
C VAL A 239 -24.88 -0.79 5.42
N GLU A 240 -24.67 -0.84 6.74
CA GLU A 240 -23.34 -0.90 7.33
C GLU A 240 -22.57 -2.16 6.90
N GLU A 241 -23.22 -3.33 6.89
CA GLU A 241 -22.64 -4.57 6.37
C GLU A 241 -22.21 -4.41 4.90
N LEU A 242 -23.07 -3.82 4.06
CA LEU A 242 -22.76 -3.55 2.65
C LEU A 242 -21.60 -2.57 2.49
N MET A 243 -21.53 -1.53 3.32
CA MET A 243 -20.43 -0.57 3.32
C MET A 243 -19.11 -1.25 3.67
N PHE A 244 -19.06 -2.11 4.70
CA PHE A 244 -17.84 -2.85 5.03
C PHE A 244 -17.42 -3.85 3.95
N GLN A 245 -18.40 -4.46 3.26
CA GLN A 245 -18.13 -5.31 2.09
C GLN A 245 -17.46 -4.51 0.96
N LEU A 246 -17.96 -3.32 0.66
CA LEU A 246 -17.43 -2.43 -0.38
C LEU A 246 -16.09 -1.78 0.00
N VAL A 247 -15.86 -1.43 1.28
CA VAL A 247 -14.55 -0.95 1.75
C VAL A 247 -13.48 -2.03 1.58
N CYS A 248 -13.85 -3.32 1.67
CA CYS A 248 -12.95 -4.45 1.44
C CYS A 248 -13.01 -4.99 0.00
N ASP A 249 -13.54 -4.22 -0.96
CA ASP A 249 -13.60 -4.63 -2.37
C ASP A 249 -12.18 -4.82 -2.94
N PRO A 250 -11.93 -5.84 -3.79
CA PRO A 250 -10.62 -6.03 -4.41
C PRO A 250 -10.18 -4.88 -5.34
N SER A 251 -11.11 -4.04 -5.80
CA SER A 251 -10.82 -2.87 -6.63
C SER A 251 -10.67 -1.61 -5.79
N GLY A 252 -9.51 -0.97 -5.90
CA GLY A 252 -9.27 0.32 -5.26
C GLY A 252 -10.29 1.40 -5.64
N VAL A 253 -10.84 1.41 -6.85
CA VAL A 253 -11.82 2.43 -7.29
C VAL A 253 -13.14 2.33 -6.51
N VAL A 254 -13.60 1.09 -6.23
CA VAL A 254 -14.80 0.85 -5.42
C VAL A 254 -14.56 1.30 -3.98
N VAL A 255 -13.36 0.99 -3.44
CA VAL A 255 -12.94 1.44 -2.12
C VAL A 255 -12.90 2.97 -2.03
N GLU A 256 -12.31 3.67 -3.01
CA GLU A 256 -12.28 5.14 -3.01
C GLU A 256 -13.68 5.75 -2.98
N THR A 257 -14.57 5.27 -3.85
CA THR A 257 -15.97 5.74 -3.91
C THR A 257 -16.68 5.49 -2.59
N THR A 258 -16.47 4.32 -2.01
CA THR A 258 -17.06 3.95 -0.71
C THR A 258 -16.57 4.85 0.41
N LEU A 259 -15.26 5.13 0.49
CA LEU A 259 -14.68 5.97 1.53
C LEU A 259 -15.09 7.44 1.39
N LYS A 260 -15.18 7.96 0.16
CA LYS A 260 -15.46 9.38 -0.10
C LYS A 260 -16.94 9.73 -0.09
N GLU A 261 -17.81 8.77 -0.40
CA GLU A 261 -19.24 9.04 -0.61
C GLU A 261 -20.11 8.24 0.34
N LEU A 262 -20.02 6.90 0.28
CA LEU A 262 -20.90 6.03 1.07
C LEU A 262 -20.63 6.13 2.58
N LEU A 263 -19.37 6.15 3.00
CA LEU A 263 -19.00 6.22 4.41
C LEU A 263 -19.52 7.51 5.08
N PRO A 264 -19.27 8.72 4.54
CA PRO A 264 -19.90 9.96 5.02
C PRO A 264 -21.43 9.88 5.04
N ALA A 265 -22.06 9.32 4.00
CA ALA A 265 -23.52 9.18 3.94
C ALA A 265 -24.05 8.28 5.07
N VAL A 266 -23.39 7.15 5.35
CA VAL A 266 -23.77 6.22 6.44
C VAL A 266 -23.62 6.88 7.81
N ILE A 267 -22.54 7.63 8.05
CA ILE A 267 -22.31 8.35 9.31
C ILE A 267 -23.43 9.37 9.54
N ASN A 268 -23.70 10.20 8.54
CA ASN A 268 -24.70 11.26 8.62
C ASN A 268 -26.12 10.70 8.76
N TRP A 269 -26.45 9.63 8.03
CA TRP A 269 -27.77 9.01 8.07
C TRP A 269 -28.04 8.26 9.37
N GLY A 270 -27.06 7.49 9.87
CA GLY A 270 -27.26 6.62 11.02
C GLY A 270 -26.94 7.23 12.38
N ASN A 271 -26.04 8.21 12.44
CA ASN A 271 -25.49 8.77 13.67
C ASN A 271 -24.95 7.70 14.66
N LYS A 272 -24.34 6.62 14.14
CA LYS A 272 -23.79 5.50 14.95
C LYS A 272 -22.27 5.36 14.82
N LEU A 273 -21.54 6.48 14.83
CA LEU A 273 -20.08 6.48 14.68
C LEU A 273 -19.38 5.51 15.65
N ASP A 274 -19.78 5.44 16.92
CA ASP A 274 -19.16 4.54 17.91
C ASP A 274 -19.29 3.07 17.52
N HIS A 275 -20.40 2.72 16.87
CA HIS A 275 -20.61 1.36 16.38
C HIS A 275 -19.69 1.04 15.21
N ILE A 276 -19.60 1.95 14.23
CA ILE A 276 -18.70 1.82 13.08
C ILE A 276 -17.26 1.66 13.56
N LEU A 277 -16.80 2.51 14.49
CA LEU A 277 -15.45 2.47 15.05
C LEU A 277 -15.14 1.13 15.72
N ARG A 278 -16.10 0.61 16.51
CA ARG A 278 -15.95 -0.69 17.17
C ARG A 278 -15.87 -1.85 16.18
N VAL A 279 -16.74 -1.85 15.16
CA VAL A 279 -16.74 -2.89 14.12
C VAL A 279 -15.46 -2.81 13.29
N LEU A 280 -15.02 -1.59 12.95
CA LEU A 280 -13.78 -1.33 12.21
C LEU A 280 -12.55 -1.90 12.93
N LEU A 281 -12.34 -1.57 14.21
CA LEU A 281 -11.20 -2.11 14.98
C LEU A 281 -11.25 -3.64 15.06
N SER A 282 -12.44 -4.20 15.24
CA SER A 282 -12.64 -5.65 15.24
C SER A 282 -12.29 -6.28 13.88
N HIS A 283 -12.65 -5.66 12.76
CA HIS A 283 -12.31 -6.13 11.42
C HIS A 283 -10.80 -6.03 11.13
N ILE A 284 -10.14 -4.94 11.55
CA ILE A 284 -8.69 -4.77 11.43
C ILE A 284 -7.95 -5.89 12.17
N LEU A 285 -8.28 -6.09 13.45
CA LEU A 285 -7.62 -7.11 14.27
C LEU A 285 -7.93 -8.53 13.81
N SER A 286 -9.20 -8.82 13.52
CA SER A 286 -9.60 -10.18 13.11
C SER A 286 -9.01 -10.60 11.77
N SER A 287 -8.78 -9.66 10.84
CA SER A 287 -8.10 -9.93 9.57
C SER A 287 -6.67 -10.45 9.78
N ALA A 288 -5.93 -9.89 10.74
CA ALA A 288 -4.59 -10.37 11.09
C ALA A 288 -4.63 -11.62 11.99
N GLN A 289 -5.50 -11.66 13.01
CA GLN A 289 -5.55 -12.74 14.00
C GLN A 289 -5.97 -14.09 13.41
N ARG A 290 -6.83 -14.10 12.38
CA ARG A 290 -7.28 -15.33 11.69
C ARG A 290 -6.18 -15.95 10.81
N CYS A 291 -5.11 -15.20 10.52
CA CYS A 291 -3.98 -15.72 9.76
C CYS A 291 -3.16 -16.73 10.58
N PRO A 292 -2.50 -17.70 9.93
CA PRO A 292 -1.63 -18.66 10.61
C PRO A 292 -0.41 -17.94 11.23
N PRO A 293 0.12 -18.46 12.35
CA PRO A 293 1.35 -17.93 12.93
C PRO A 293 2.56 -18.17 12.02
N LEU A 294 3.58 -17.33 12.12
CA LEU A 294 4.82 -17.46 11.35
C LEU A 294 5.63 -18.69 11.76
N SER A 295 5.52 -19.11 13.02
CA SER A 295 6.14 -20.33 13.55
C SER A 295 5.19 -21.11 14.46
N GLY A 296 5.24 -22.44 14.40
CA GLY A 296 4.51 -23.33 15.31
C GLY A 296 5.23 -23.57 16.65
N VAL A 297 6.42 -23.00 16.85
CA VAL A 297 7.19 -23.18 18.09
C VAL A 297 6.57 -22.33 19.20
N GLU A 298 5.89 -22.97 20.14
CA GLU A 298 5.26 -22.29 21.28
C GLU A 298 6.28 -21.47 22.09
N GLY A 299 5.89 -20.25 22.45
CA GLY A 299 6.73 -19.34 23.23
C GLY A 299 7.82 -18.61 22.42
N SER A 300 7.90 -18.81 21.10
CA SER A 300 8.76 -18.01 20.22
C SER A 300 8.13 -16.63 19.92
N VAL A 301 8.95 -15.67 19.47
CA VAL A 301 8.42 -14.37 19.01
C VAL A 301 7.59 -14.58 17.75
N GLU A 302 8.09 -15.43 16.86
CA GLU A 302 7.50 -15.77 15.57
C GLU A 302 6.14 -16.48 15.70
N SER A 303 5.85 -17.17 16.80
CA SER A 303 4.52 -17.76 17.01
C SER A 303 3.41 -16.72 17.26
N HIS A 304 3.78 -15.48 17.59
CA HIS A 304 2.83 -14.38 17.78
C HIS A 304 2.56 -13.61 16.48
N LEU A 305 3.56 -13.57 15.60
CA LEU A 305 3.48 -12.91 14.28
C LEU A 305 2.66 -13.74 13.30
N ARG A 306 2.03 -13.08 12.34
CA ARG A 306 1.04 -13.66 11.42
C ARG A 306 1.50 -13.62 9.98
N VAL A 307 1.20 -14.65 9.21
CA VAL A 307 1.46 -14.70 7.76
C VAL A 307 0.23 -14.20 7.02
N LEU A 308 0.25 -12.93 6.61
CA LEU A 308 -0.87 -12.32 5.88
C LEU A 308 -0.82 -12.72 4.39
N GLY A 309 -1.96 -13.19 3.89
CA GLY A 309 -2.21 -13.34 2.45
C GLY A 309 -2.42 -11.98 1.78
N GLU A 310 -2.51 -11.97 0.45
CA GLU A 310 -2.76 -10.73 -0.31
C GLU A 310 -4.09 -10.07 0.06
N ARG A 311 -5.13 -10.89 0.24
CA ARG A 311 -6.47 -10.41 0.62
C ARG A 311 -6.49 -9.82 2.02
N GLU A 312 -5.92 -10.51 3.01
CA GLU A 312 -5.90 -10.03 4.39
C GLU A 312 -5.04 -8.77 4.53
N ARG A 313 -3.91 -8.70 3.81
CA ARG A 313 -3.07 -7.50 3.73
C ARG A 313 -3.84 -6.32 3.12
N TRP A 314 -4.53 -6.55 2.00
CA TRP A 314 -5.38 -5.54 1.37
C TRP A 314 -6.46 -5.04 2.33
N ASN A 315 -7.20 -5.95 2.95
CA ASN A 315 -8.26 -5.62 3.90
C ASN A 315 -7.74 -4.78 5.08
N VAL A 316 -6.61 -5.16 5.68
CA VAL A 316 -6.00 -4.37 6.77
C VAL A 316 -5.60 -2.98 6.28
N ASP A 317 -5.00 -2.85 5.09
CA ASP A 317 -4.63 -1.53 4.54
C ASP A 317 -5.86 -0.64 4.34
N VAL A 318 -6.91 -1.12 3.66
CA VAL A 318 -8.11 -0.31 3.37
C VAL A 318 -8.91 0.03 4.63
N LEU A 319 -8.94 -0.85 5.63
CA LEU A 319 -9.58 -0.56 6.92
C LEU A 319 -8.76 0.46 7.73
N LEU A 320 -7.43 0.41 7.68
CA LEU A 320 -6.60 1.47 8.28
C LEU A 320 -6.78 2.81 7.54
N ARG A 321 -7.00 2.79 6.22
CA ARG A 321 -7.37 4.00 5.47
C ARG A 321 -8.72 4.54 5.90
N MET A 322 -9.73 3.68 6.06
CA MET A 322 -11.03 4.05 6.61
C MET A 322 -10.90 4.69 8.00
N LEU A 323 -10.02 4.17 8.85
CA LEU A 323 -9.76 4.75 10.17
C LEU A 323 -9.19 6.18 10.09
N ILE A 324 -8.36 6.47 9.09
CA ILE A 324 -7.85 7.83 8.83
C ILE A 324 -9.00 8.75 8.36
N GLU A 325 -9.84 8.30 7.43
CA GLU A 325 -10.99 9.09 6.93
C GLU A 325 -12.02 9.39 8.04
N LEU A 326 -12.11 8.52 9.06
CA LEU A 326 -12.99 8.73 10.21
C LEU A 326 -12.45 9.73 11.24
N LEU A 327 -11.15 10.06 11.19
CA LEU A 327 -10.50 10.88 12.22
C LEU A 327 -11.14 12.27 12.41
N PRO A 328 -11.53 13.02 11.35
CA PRO A 328 -12.24 14.29 11.53
C PRO A 328 -13.57 14.14 12.28
N TYR A 329 -14.33 13.06 12.01
CA TYR A 329 -15.59 12.78 12.70
C TYR A 329 -15.38 12.41 14.17
N VAL A 330 -14.34 11.63 14.47
CA VAL A 330 -13.96 11.30 15.86
C VAL A 330 -13.57 12.57 16.61
N HIS A 331 -12.74 13.41 16.00
CA HIS A 331 -12.31 14.69 16.57
C HIS A 331 -13.51 15.59 16.84
N GLN A 332 -14.37 15.81 15.85
CA GLN A 332 -15.58 16.62 16.00
C GLN A 332 -16.47 16.10 17.13
N LYS A 333 -16.73 14.79 17.18
CA LYS A 333 -17.53 14.19 18.25
C LYS A 333 -16.90 14.35 19.63
N ALA A 334 -15.59 14.21 19.74
CA ALA A 334 -14.88 14.45 21.00
C ALA A 334 -15.04 15.90 21.47
N VAL A 335 -14.94 16.87 20.55
CA VAL A 335 -15.16 18.30 20.84
C VAL A 335 -16.61 18.56 21.27
N GLU A 336 -17.60 18.06 20.52
CA GLU A 336 -19.03 18.27 20.79
C GLU A 336 -19.48 17.65 22.13
N THR A 337 -18.87 16.53 22.51
CA THR A 337 -19.19 15.81 23.77
C THR A 337 -18.28 16.20 24.93
N CYS A 338 -17.44 17.23 24.78
CA CYS A 338 -16.53 17.69 25.82
C CYS A 338 -17.30 18.16 27.06
N PRO A 339 -17.10 17.53 28.24
CA PRO A 339 -17.84 17.89 29.45
C PRO A 339 -17.34 19.19 30.10
N PHE A 340 -16.26 19.78 29.58
CA PHE A 340 -15.57 20.94 30.16
C PHE A 340 -15.80 22.25 29.35
N SER A 341 -16.93 22.36 28.66
CA SER A 341 -17.28 23.39 27.68
C SER A 341 -17.34 24.85 28.18
N SER A 342 -17.13 25.10 29.48
CA SER A 342 -17.10 26.44 30.08
C SER A 342 -15.76 27.17 30.00
N VAL A 343 -14.72 26.55 29.43
CA VAL A 343 -13.38 27.16 29.28
C VAL A 343 -13.30 27.96 27.96
N PRO A 344 -12.97 29.26 27.98
CA PRO A 344 -12.94 30.12 26.78
C PRO A 344 -11.94 29.70 25.69
N GLU A 345 -11.05 28.74 25.98
CA GLU A 345 -10.05 28.17 25.07
C GLU A 345 -10.58 26.99 24.23
N THR A 346 -11.80 26.50 24.49
CA THR A 346 -12.46 25.42 23.72
C THR A 346 -12.90 25.84 22.32
N MET A 347 -12.72 27.11 21.94
CA MET A 347 -12.88 27.62 20.57
C MET A 347 -11.70 27.25 19.65
N GLY A 348 -10.60 26.70 20.19
CA GLY A 348 -9.51 26.13 19.41
C GLY A 348 -9.83 24.72 18.92
N LYS A 349 -9.41 24.38 17.69
CA LYS A 349 -9.53 23.02 17.11
C LYS A 349 -8.65 21.95 17.81
N GLN A 350 -7.95 22.25 18.90
CA GLN A 350 -6.97 21.35 19.52
C GLN A 350 -7.16 21.29 21.04
N PHE A 351 -6.85 20.15 21.65
CA PHE A 351 -7.00 19.92 23.08
C PHE A 351 -5.81 20.53 23.84
N SER A 352 -6.04 21.51 24.72
CA SER A 352 -4.99 22.21 25.48
C SER A 352 -4.51 21.41 26.70
N THR A 353 -3.32 21.75 27.23
CA THR A 353 -2.81 21.13 28.46
C THR A 353 -3.74 21.36 29.67
N SER A 354 -4.32 22.55 29.81
CA SER A 354 -5.29 22.88 30.87
C SER A 354 -6.54 21.99 30.83
N LEU A 355 -7.04 21.68 29.63
CA LEU A 355 -8.15 20.77 29.44
C LEU A 355 -7.79 19.33 29.82
N LEU A 356 -6.57 18.88 29.49
CA LEU A 356 -6.08 17.56 29.87
C LEU A 356 -5.90 17.41 31.40
N GLU A 357 -5.52 18.49 32.10
CA GLU A 357 -5.46 18.51 33.57
C GLU A 357 -6.85 18.33 34.20
N LEU A 358 -7.88 18.98 33.65
CA LEU A 358 -9.27 18.78 34.09
C LEU A 358 -9.75 17.36 33.84
N TYR A 359 -9.46 16.82 32.65
CA TYR A 359 -9.75 15.43 32.29
C TYR A 359 -9.07 14.46 33.25
N ALA A 360 -7.80 14.67 33.60
CA ALA A 360 -7.05 13.83 34.52
C ALA A 360 -7.66 13.74 35.93
N GLY A 361 -8.43 14.75 36.34
CA GLY A 361 -9.20 14.75 37.59
C GLY A 361 -10.23 13.61 37.68
N GLY A 362 -10.68 13.07 36.54
CA GLY A 362 -11.52 11.87 36.48
C GLY A 362 -12.90 12.04 37.10
N HIS A 363 -13.41 13.27 37.17
CA HIS A 363 -14.71 13.57 37.77
C HIS A 363 -15.90 13.31 36.83
N VAL A 364 -15.66 13.26 35.52
CA VAL A 364 -16.67 13.06 34.47
C VAL A 364 -16.10 12.11 33.41
N GLU A 365 -16.96 11.25 32.85
CA GLU A 365 -16.59 10.38 31.73
C GLU A 365 -16.58 11.15 30.40
N TRP A 366 -15.63 10.84 29.52
CA TRP A 366 -15.58 11.42 28.18
C TRP A 366 -15.35 10.35 27.10
N PRO A 367 -16.35 9.49 26.82
CA PRO A 367 -16.15 8.27 26.03
C PRO A 367 -15.59 8.52 24.62
N ALA A 368 -16.05 9.57 23.93
CA ALA A 368 -15.60 9.88 22.57
C ALA A 368 -14.11 10.26 22.51
N PHE A 369 -13.60 10.94 23.54
CA PHE A 369 -12.18 11.27 23.67
C PHE A 369 -11.37 10.07 24.18
N GLU A 370 -11.92 9.35 25.17
CA GLU A 370 -11.30 8.19 25.78
C GLU A 370 -11.07 7.05 24.79
N TRP A 371 -12.04 6.76 23.91
CA TRP A 371 -11.96 5.70 22.90
C TRP A 371 -10.62 5.67 22.17
N MET A 372 -10.02 6.83 21.90
CA MET A 372 -8.74 6.93 21.21
C MET A 372 -7.60 6.24 21.96
N HIS A 373 -7.29 6.63 23.20
CA HIS A 373 -6.17 6.05 23.97
C HIS A 373 -6.57 4.82 24.79
N VAL A 374 -7.86 4.56 24.92
CA VAL A 374 -8.39 3.44 25.72
C VAL A 374 -8.61 2.18 24.88
N ASP A 375 -9.01 2.33 23.62
CA ASP A 375 -9.33 1.21 22.72
C ASP A 375 -8.53 1.27 21.40
N CYS A 376 -8.56 2.40 20.67
CA CYS A 376 -7.93 2.50 19.35
C CYS A 376 -6.40 2.31 19.38
N LEU A 377 -5.66 3.10 20.18
CA LEU A 377 -4.19 2.98 20.27
C LEU A 377 -3.75 1.59 20.77
N PRO A 378 -4.35 1.01 21.84
CA PRO A 378 -4.08 -0.37 22.23
C PRO A 378 -4.31 -1.40 21.13
N ASP A 379 -5.40 -1.29 20.37
CA ASP A 379 -5.70 -2.21 19.27
C ASP A 379 -4.71 -2.07 18.11
N LEU A 380 -4.24 -0.85 17.82
CA LEU A 380 -3.16 -0.63 16.83
C LEU A 380 -1.82 -1.19 17.30
N ILE A 381 -1.51 -1.09 18.60
CA ILE A 381 -0.32 -1.72 19.21
C ILE A 381 -0.45 -3.25 19.10
N GLN A 382 -1.63 -3.80 19.37
CA GLN A 382 -1.88 -5.23 19.22
C GLN A 382 -1.72 -5.67 17.77
N LEU A 383 -2.29 -4.93 16.80
CA LEU A 383 -2.10 -5.17 15.38
C LEU A 383 -0.61 -5.19 15.03
N ALA A 384 0.15 -4.19 15.47
CA ALA A 384 1.58 -4.11 15.19
C ALA A 384 2.35 -5.34 15.68
N CYS A 385 1.97 -5.89 16.84
CA CYS A 385 2.52 -7.11 17.42
C CYS A 385 2.09 -8.41 16.72
N LEU A 386 1.16 -8.35 15.77
CA LEU A 386 0.80 -9.46 14.88
C LEU A 386 1.55 -9.40 13.55
N LEU A 387 2.17 -8.26 13.21
CA LEU A 387 2.77 -8.04 11.91
C LEU A 387 4.28 -8.37 11.92
N PRO A 388 4.77 -9.21 11.00
CA PRO A 388 6.20 -9.42 10.81
C PRO A 388 6.86 -8.21 10.11
N GLN A 389 8.19 -8.14 10.12
CA GLN A 389 8.97 -7.05 9.52
C GLN A 389 8.66 -6.80 8.03
N LYS A 390 8.33 -7.85 7.28
CA LYS A 390 7.96 -7.74 5.86
C LYS A 390 6.71 -6.87 5.61
N GLU A 391 5.86 -6.66 6.61
CA GLU A 391 4.61 -5.89 6.51
C GLU A 391 4.82 -4.40 6.83
N ASP A 392 5.97 -3.85 6.45
CA ASP A 392 6.30 -2.43 6.65
C ASP A 392 5.29 -1.48 5.99
N SER A 393 4.63 -1.89 4.90
CA SER A 393 3.57 -1.09 4.26
C SER A 393 2.41 -0.83 5.23
N LEU A 394 1.99 -1.85 5.99
CA LEU A 394 0.94 -1.73 7.00
C LEU A 394 1.44 -0.92 8.21
N ARG A 395 2.69 -1.11 8.65
CA ARG A 395 3.27 -0.24 9.71
C ARG A 395 3.32 1.22 9.28
N ASN A 396 3.68 1.49 8.02
CA ASN A 396 3.69 2.84 7.46
C ASN A 396 2.26 3.42 7.42
N ARG A 397 1.25 2.62 7.07
CA ARG A 397 -0.15 3.06 7.15
C ARG A 397 -0.56 3.43 8.57
N THR A 398 -0.23 2.60 9.56
CA THR A 398 -0.47 2.90 10.98
C THR A 398 0.30 4.17 11.41
N THR A 399 1.53 4.33 10.96
CA THR A 399 2.36 5.52 11.24
C THR A 399 1.70 6.79 10.72
N LYS A 400 1.18 6.77 9.47
CA LYS A 400 0.43 7.89 8.90
C LYS A 400 -0.83 8.24 9.71
N PHE A 401 -1.54 7.23 10.21
CA PHE A 401 -2.66 7.46 11.12
C PHE A 401 -2.22 8.16 12.41
N LEU A 402 -1.13 7.70 13.05
CA LEU A 402 -0.62 8.31 14.30
C LEU A 402 -0.16 9.76 14.09
N LEU A 403 0.49 10.05 12.97
CA LEU A 403 0.87 11.42 12.61
C LEU A 403 -0.37 12.30 12.38
N ALA A 404 -1.33 11.83 11.58
CA ALA A 404 -2.58 12.55 11.36
C ALA A 404 -3.36 12.78 12.67
N LEU A 405 -3.36 11.79 13.57
CA LEU A 405 -3.96 11.89 14.91
C LEU A 405 -3.33 13.03 15.72
N SER A 406 -2.01 13.14 15.69
CA SER A 406 -1.30 14.22 16.37
C SER A 406 -1.63 15.61 15.82
N GLU A 407 -1.83 15.73 14.50
CA GLU A 407 -2.23 16.97 13.85
C GLU A 407 -3.65 17.40 14.26
N HIS A 408 -4.58 16.44 14.34
CA HIS A 408 -5.99 16.70 14.67
C HIS A 408 -6.21 16.98 16.16
N LEU A 409 -5.55 16.23 17.05
CA LEU A 409 -5.74 16.39 18.51
C LEU A 409 -4.80 17.43 19.14
N GLY A 410 -3.69 17.75 18.47
CA GLY A 410 -2.73 18.78 18.88
C GLY A 410 -1.57 18.26 19.74
N ASP A 411 -0.58 19.13 19.96
CA ASP A 411 0.69 18.78 20.61
C ASP A 411 0.53 18.35 22.08
N SER A 412 -0.39 18.97 22.82
CA SER A 412 -0.65 18.59 24.22
C SER A 412 -1.14 17.14 24.29
N TYR A 413 -2.05 16.72 23.40
CA TYR A 413 -2.50 15.33 23.33
C TYR A 413 -1.35 14.38 22.96
N LEU A 414 -0.58 14.73 21.93
CA LEU A 414 0.61 13.97 21.53
C LEU A 414 1.58 13.76 22.71
N THR A 415 1.87 14.82 23.46
CA THR A 415 2.86 14.81 24.56
C THR A 415 2.37 14.08 25.79
N HIS A 416 1.14 14.35 26.22
CA HIS A 416 0.65 13.95 27.53
C HIS A 416 -0.21 12.69 27.50
N ILE A 417 -0.72 12.29 26.33
CA ILE A 417 -1.56 11.11 26.16
C ILE A 417 -0.90 10.09 25.23
N MET A 418 -0.67 10.43 23.96
CA MET A 418 -0.21 9.46 22.97
C MET A 418 1.20 8.94 23.27
N LEU A 419 2.16 9.83 23.56
CA LEU A 419 3.53 9.45 23.87
C LEU A 419 3.63 8.52 25.10
N PRO A 420 2.99 8.80 26.25
CA PRO A 420 2.98 7.89 27.37
C PRO A 420 2.43 6.48 27.07
N VAL A 421 1.38 6.37 26.25
CA VAL A 421 0.81 5.06 25.86
C VAL A 421 1.87 4.21 25.16
N PHE A 422 2.58 4.77 24.17
CA PHE A 422 3.60 4.04 23.42
C PHE A 422 4.88 3.81 24.23
N LEU A 423 5.30 4.74 25.08
CA LEU A 423 6.43 4.53 26.00
C LEU A 423 6.17 3.34 26.94
N VAL A 424 4.99 3.28 27.56
CA VAL A 424 4.60 2.16 28.43
C VAL A 424 4.56 0.85 27.64
N ALA A 425 3.99 0.86 26.42
CA ALA A 425 3.89 -0.32 25.57
C ALA A 425 5.26 -0.86 25.09
N VAL A 426 6.26 0.00 24.91
CA VAL A 426 7.66 -0.41 24.63
C VAL A 426 8.38 -0.92 25.90
N GLY A 427 7.84 -0.65 27.09
CA GLY A 427 8.40 -1.06 28.37
C GLY A 427 9.15 0.04 29.12
N ASP A 428 9.16 1.26 28.57
CA ASP A 428 9.77 2.43 29.19
C ASP A 428 8.88 3.05 30.28
N ASN A 429 9.48 3.97 31.04
CA ASN A 429 8.75 4.76 32.01
C ASN A 429 8.09 5.96 31.34
N ALA A 430 6.86 6.26 31.72
CA ALA A 430 6.12 7.41 31.22
C ALA A 430 5.39 8.13 32.35
N ASP A 431 5.17 9.42 32.15
CA ASP A 431 4.29 10.21 32.99
C ASP A 431 2.83 9.93 32.62
N LEU A 432 2.04 9.47 33.60
CA LEU A 432 0.62 9.14 33.44
C LEU A 432 -0.28 10.11 34.24
N THR A 433 0.26 11.25 34.70
CA THR A 433 -0.48 12.25 35.48
C THR A 433 -1.68 12.82 34.74
N PHE A 434 -1.66 12.86 33.42
CA PHE A 434 -2.74 13.35 32.57
C PHE A 434 -3.86 12.33 32.30
N PHE A 435 -3.81 11.15 32.94
CA PHE A 435 -4.85 10.14 32.84
C PHE A 435 -5.64 10.02 34.15
N PRO A 436 -6.98 9.85 34.07
CA PRO A 436 -7.80 9.39 35.19
C PRO A 436 -7.24 8.09 35.80
N SER A 437 -7.37 7.94 37.12
CA SER A 437 -6.85 6.79 37.86
C SER A 437 -7.38 5.44 37.35
N THR A 438 -8.63 5.40 36.88
CA THR A 438 -9.27 4.24 36.25
C THR A 438 -8.53 3.82 34.97
N ILE A 439 -8.18 4.78 34.12
CA ILE A 439 -7.51 4.56 32.83
C ILE A 439 -6.02 4.28 33.02
N GLN A 440 -5.36 4.89 34.01
CA GLN A 440 -3.95 4.61 34.31
C GLN A 440 -3.68 3.11 34.50
N SER A 441 -4.60 2.38 35.13
CA SER A 441 -4.46 0.93 35.32
C SER A 441 -4.46 0.15 33.99
N ARG A 442 -5.30 0.56 33.04
CA ARG A 442 -5.38 0.00 31.68
C ARG A 442 -4.10 0.29 30.90
N ILE A 443 -3.63 1.53 30.92
CA ILE A 443 -2.39 1.91 30.22
C ILE A 443 -1.18 1.19 30.81
N LYS A 444 -1.06 1.11 32.15
CA LYS A 444 -0.02 0.29 32.81
C LYS A 444 -0.10 -1.19 32.43
N GLY A 445 -1.28 -1.68 32.06
CA GLY A 445 -1.50 -3.03 31.54
C GLY A 445 -0.80 -3.32 30.21
N LEU A 446 -0.52 -2.29 29.40
CA LEU A 446 0.20 -2.43 28.12
C LEU A 446 1.68 -2.80 28.30
N ARG A 447 2.24 -2.60 29.49
CA ARG A 447 3.67 -2.85 29.74
C ARG A 447 3.99 -4.33 29.51
N PRO A 448 5.00 -4.67 28.68
CA PRO A 448 5.40 -6.05 28.47
C PRO A 448 5.86 -6.68 29.79
N ARG A 449 5.38 -7.91 30.07
CA ARG A 449 5.65 -8.64 31.32
C ARG A 449 6.48 -9.91 31.14
N THR A 450 6.66 -10.36 29.90
CA THR A 450 7.41 -11.57 29.56
C THR A 450 8.56 -11.20 28.64
N ALA A 451 9.63 -12.00 28.63
CA ALA A 451 10.77 -11.78 27.73
C ALA A 451 10.35 -11.76 26.24
N VAL A 452 9.34 -12.56 25.87
CA VAL A 452 8.78 -12.58 24.51
C VAL A 452 8.02 -11.28 24.22
N ALA A 453 7.21 -10.78 25.18
CA ALA A 453 6.51 -9.52 25.03
C ALA A 453 7.48 -8.33 24.95
N GLU A 454 8.58 -8.33 25.72
CA GLU A 454 9.62 -7.29 25.61
C GLU A 454 10.28 -7.26 24.23
N LYS A 455 10.56 -8.44 23.67
CA LYS A 455 11.09 -8.55 22.31
C LYS A 455 10.08 -8.08 21.26
N LEU A 456 8.82 -8.50 21.36
CA LEU A 456 7.74 -8.03 20.48
C LEU A 456 7.56 -6.51 20.57
N ALA A 457 7.61 -5.96 21.78
CA ALA A 457 7.50 -4.52 22.00
C ALA A 457 8.63 -3.75 21.27
N THR A 458 9.87 -4.25 21.36
CA THR A 458 11.02 -3.66 20.66
C THR A 458 10.92 -3.86 19.14
N LEU A 459 10.51 -5.03 18.68
CA LEU A 459 10.41 -5.34 17.26
C LEU A 459 9.26 -4.62 16.55
N CYS A 460 8.13 -4.47 17.24
CA CYS A 460 6.85 -4.12 16.61
C CYS A 460 6.30 -2.75 17.02
N VAL A 461 6.50 -2.34 18.28
CA VAL A 461 5.93 -1.10 18.84
C VAL A 461 6.93 0.05 18.77
N LEU A 462 8.22 -0.21 19.01
CA LEU A 462 9.27 0.79 18.89
C LEU A 462 9.32 1.48 17.51
N PRO A 463 9.17 0.77 16.37
CA PRO A 463 9.10 1.44 15.07
C PRO A 463 7.97 2.49 14.98
N LEU A 464 6.80 2.20 15.58
CA LEU A 464 5.67 3.11 15.61
C LEU A 464 5.89 4.27 16.58
N LEU A 465 6.52 4.02 17.74
CA LEU A 465 6.93 5.08 18.67
C LEU A 465 7.91 6.05 17.99
N LEU A 466 8.93 5.53 17.30
CA LEU A 466 9.94 6.35 16.64
C LEU A 466 9.38 7.16 15.48
N ALA A 467 8.60 6.52 14.58
CA ALA A 467 8.15 7.17 13.34
C ALA A 467 6.79 7.87 13.47
N GLY A 468 5.85 7.32 14.25
CA GLY A 468 4.47 7.80 14.32
C GLY A 468 4.16 8.72 15.49
N VAL A 469 5.00 8.72 16.53
CA VAL A 469 4.78 9.51 17.75
C VAL A 469 5.90 10.53 17.94
N LEU A 470 7.13 10.06 18.10
CA LEU A 470 8.31 10.92 18.20
C LEU A 470 8.74 11.51 16.84
N GLY A 471 8.34 10.87 15.74
CA GLY A 471 8.54 11.35 14.37
C GLY A 471 7.66 12.54 13.99
N ALA A 472 6.72 12.95 14.86
CA ALA A 472 5.94 14.15 14.62
C ALA A 472 6.85 15.39 14.43
N PRO A 473 6.52 16.33 13.52
CA PRO A 473 7.40 17.44 13.15
C PRO A 473 7.88 18.30 14.34
N ASN A 474 7.06 18.43 15.37
CA ASN A 474 7.34 19.21 16.58
C ASN A 474 8.09 18.43 17.69
N LYS A 475 8.40 17.14 17.48
CA LYS A 475 9.11 16.27 18.44
C LYS A 475 10.54 15.92 18.02
N HIS A 476 11.06 16.53 16.95
CA HIS A 476 12.40 16.22 16.40
C HIS A 476 13.52 16.20 17.46
N GLY A 477 13.53 17.16 18.41
CA GLY A 477 14.51 17.18 19.50
C GLY A 477 14.36 16.02 20.49
N GLN A 478 13.12 15.65 20.84
CA GLN A 478 12.85 14.51 21.73
C GLN A 478 13.17 13.18 21.06
N LEU A 479 12.90 13.06 19.75
CA LEU A 479 13.28 11.89 18.96
C LEU A 479 14.80 11.72 18.94
N ALA A 480 15.55 12.80 18.70
CA ALA A 480 17.01 12.77 18.72
C ALA A 480 17.55 12.29 20.06
N GLU A 481 17.02 12.85 21.16
CA GLU A 481 17.42 12.46 22.53
C GLU A 481 17.08 11.00 22.83
N TYR A 482 15.88 10.56 22.45
CA TYR A 482 15.44 9.18 22.65
C TYR A 482 16.29 8.19 21.85
N LEU A 483 16.62 8.51 20.58
CA LEU A 483 17.52 7.71 19.76
C LEU A 483 18.94 7.67 20.32
N ARG A 484 19.48 8.79 20.83
CA ARG A 484 20.78 8.80 21.51
C ARG A 484 20.77 7.92 22.75
N LYS A 485 19.73 8.01 23.58
CA LYS A 485 19.56 7.14 24.74
C LYS A 485 19.53 5.65 24.33
N LEU A 486 18.82 5.31 23.27
CA LEU A 486 18.74 3.93 22.78
C LEU A 486 20.07 3.42 22.21
N LEU A 487 20.71 4.20 21.34
CA LEU A 487 21.85 3.75 20.54
C LEU A 487 23.20 3.98 21.23
N VAL A 488 23.35 5.08 21.96
CA VAL A 488 24.60 5.49 22.62
C VAL A 488 24.60 5.02 24.06
N GLU A 489 23.63 5.42 24.89
CA GLU A 489 23.62 5.07 26.31
C GLU A 489 23.26 3.59 26.56
N GLY A 490 22.33 3.05 25.77
CA GLY A 490 21.95 1.64 25.81
C GLY A 490 23.10 0.70 25.49
N SER A 491 24.07 1.14 24.68
CA SER A 491 25.25 0.35 24.31
C SER A 491 26.28 0.21 25.44
N MET A 492 26.18 1.02 26.50
CA MET A 492 27.08 0.99 27.66
C MET A 492 26.63 0.01 28.75
N LYS A 493 25.36 -0.42 28.72
CA LYS A 493 24.84 -1.49 29.60
C LYS A 493 24.95 -2.80 28.83
N GLU A 494 25.79 -3.74 29.29
CA GLU A 494 25.98 -5.08 28.72
C GLU A 494 24.67 -5.90 28.71
N SER A 495 23.72 -5.56 27.85
CA SER A 495 22.49 -6.32 27.66
C SER A 495 22.48 -7.03 26.31
N GLN A 496 21.75 -8.14 26.30
CA GLN A 496 21.81 -9.26 25.38
C GLN A 496 21.90 -8.86 23.88
N PRO A 497 22.70 -9.56 23.07
CA PRO A 497 22.89 -9.28 21.64
C PRO A 497 21.60 -9.36 20.82
N THR A 498 20.56 -10.05 21.32
CA THR A 498 19.25 -10.12 20.67
C THR A 498 18.61 -8.73 20.57
N LYS A 499 18.40 -8.01 21.70
CA LYS A 499 17.80 -6.65 21.77
C LYS A 499 18.39 -5.65 20.77
N ARG A 500 19.64 -5.88 20.34
CA ARG A 500 20.37 -4.99 19.43
C ARG A 500 19.84 -5.06 17.99
N ASN A 501 19.39 -6.23 17.54
CA ASN A 501 18.88 -6.40 16.19
C ASN A 501 17.49 -5.78 16.03
N GLU A 502 16.59 -5.94 17.01
CA GLU A 502 15.25 -5.35 16.90
C GLU A 502 15.30 -3.81 16.92
N ILE A 503 16.25 -3.21 17.65
CA ILE A 503 16.49 -1.76 17.61
C ILE A 503 17.00 -1.32 16.22
N VAL A 504 17.92 -2.09 15.62
CA VAL A 504 18.39 -1.83 14.25
C VAL A 504 17.23 -1.82 13.26
N ASP A 505 16.31 -2.78 13.38
CA ASP A 505 15.13 -2.87 12.51
C ASP A 505 14.16 -1.70 12.69
N ALA A 506 14.00 -1.19 13.92
CA ALA A 506 13.18 -0.02 14.22
C ALA A 506 13.79 1.28 13.66
N VAL A 507 15.11 1.47 13.79
CA VAL A 507 15.82 2.61 13.19
C VAL A 507 15.82 2.53 11.67
N ARG A 508 15.95 1.31 11.11
CA ARG A 508 15.79 1.06 9.68
C ARG A 508 14.39 1.43 9.19
N PHE A 509 13.34 1.10 9.94
CA PHE A 509 11.98 1.54 9.61
C PHE A 509 11.87 3.07 9.64
N LEU A 510 12.45 3.73 10.65
CA LEU A 510 12.48 5.20 10.72
C LEU A 510 13.19 5.83 9.51
N CYS A 511 14.20 5.18 8.95
CA CYS A 511 14.89 5.64 7.73
C CYS A 511 14.02 5.57 6.46
N THR A 512 12.82 5.00 6.51
CA THR A 512 11.85 5.13 5.41
C THR A 512 11.31 6.56 5.28
N PHE A 513 11.54 7.42 6.27
CA PHE A 513 11.17 8.83 6.32
C PHE A 513 12.41 9.71 6.13
N GLU A 514 12.55 10.31 4.93
CA GLU A 514 13.75 11.08 4.53
C GLU A 514 14.05 12.28 5.46
N GLU A 515 13.02 12.90 6.02
CA GLU A 515 13.13 14.04 6.92
C GLU A 515 13.95 13.76 8.20
N HIS A 516 14.09 12.48 8.58
CA HIS A 516 14.84 12.08 9.76
C HIS A 516 16.30 11.69 9.45
N HIS A 517 16.68 11.54 8.17
CA HIS A 517 18.00 11.06 7.77
C HIS A 517 19.13 11.88 8.38
N GLY A 518 19.08 13.22 8.31
CA GLY A 518 20.14 14.08 8.82
C GLY A 518 20.43 13.87 10.31
N MET A 519 19.37 13.77 11.13
CA MET A 519 19.49 13.49 12.56
C MET A 519 20.06 12.09 12.81
N ILE A 520 19.59 11.07 12.09
CA ILE A 520 20.07 9.69 12.22
C ILE A 520 21.57 9.60 11.89
N PHE A 521 22.00 10.22 10.79
CA PHE A 521 23.42 10.22 10.40
C PHE A 521 24.31 10.99 11.38
N ASN A 522 23.82 12.06 12.03
CA ASN A 522 24.56 12.75 13.08
C ASN A 522 24.82 11.82 14.28
N ILE A 523 23.80 11.08 14.73
CA ILE A 523 23.95 10.11 15.84
C ILE A 523 24.85 8.95 15.42
N LEU A 524 24.71 8.43 14.20
CA LEU A 524 25.60 7.39 13.67
C LEU A 524 27.06 7.85 13.63
N TRP A 525 27.30 9.10 13.23
CA TRP A 525 28.66 9.65 13.22
C TRP A 525 29.28 9.70 14.62
N GLU A 526 28.50 10.09 15.64
CA GLU A 526 28.94 10.01 17.05
C GLU A 526 29.31 8.59 17.47
N MET A 527 28.57 7.58 16.99
CA MET A 527 28.90 6.18 17.23
C MET A 527 30.16 5.73 16.50
N VAL A 528 30.39 6.21 15.27
CA VAL A 528 31.57 5.90 14.45
C VAL A 528 32.85 6.42 15.10
N VAL A 529 32.83 7.65 15.63
CA VAL A 529 34.01 8.29 16.25
C VAL A 529 34.17 7.97 17.74
N SER A 530 33.27 7.18 18.32
CA SER A 530 33.33 6.74 19.72
C SER A 530 34.63 5.97 20.02
N SER A 531 35.09 5.94 21.27
CA SER A 531 36.16 5.02 21.69
C SER A 531 35.67 3.59 21.92
N ASN A 532 34.34 3.37 22.01
CA ASN A 532 33.75 2.09 22.32
C ASN A 532 33.60 1.21 21.06
N VAL A 533 34.31 0.08 21.04
CA VAL A 533 34.30 -0.92 19.95
C VAL A 533 32.88 -1.41 19.64
N ASN A 534 32.04 -1.66 20.64
CA ASN A 534 30.68 -2.15 20.45
C ASN A 534 29.78 -1.08 19.78
N MET A 535 30.00 0.19 20.08
CA MET A 535 29.28 1.30 19.41
C MET A 535 29.64 1.36 17.92
N LYS A 536 30.93 1.23 17.59
CA LYS A 536 31.41 1.20 16.20
C LYS A 536 30.84 0.02 15.41
N ILE A 537 30.83 -1.18 15.98
CA ILE A 537 30.20 -2.37 15.35
C ILE A 537 28.70 -2.14 15.14
N SER A 538 28.02 -1.52 16.11
CA SER A 538 26.59 -1.18 15.97
C SER A 538 26.35 -0.17 14.85
N ALA A 539 27.21 0.84 14.73
CA ALA A 539 27.16 1.81 13.66
C ALA A 539 27.33 1.14 12.29
N ALA A 540 28.28 0.21 12.14
CA ALA A 540 28.44 -0.57 10.92
C ALA A 540 27.18 -1.38 10.57
N ASN A 541 26.59 -2.08 11.55
CA ASN A 541 25.37 -2.87 11.35
C ASN A 541 24.15 -2.00 11.01
N LEU A 542 24.01 -0.84 11.65
CA LEU A 542 22.96 0.13 11.32
C LEU A 542 23.16 0.67 9.91
N LEU A 543 24.37 1.12 9.56
CA LEU A 543 24.72 1.59 8.21
C LEU A 543 24.37 0.53 7.16
N LYS A 544 24.72 -0.74 7.41
CA LYS A 544 24.33 -1.88 6.56
C LYS A 544 22.81 -1.96 6.38
N ALA A 545 22.05 -1.90 7.46
CA ALA A 545 20.60 -2.07 7.43
C ALA A 545 19.87 -0.91 6.71
N ILE A 546 20.38 0.32 6.81
CA ILE A 546 19.72 1.51 6.25
C ILE A 546 20.06 1.76 4.78
N VAL A 547 21.10 1.12 4.23
CA VAL A 547 21.55 1.27 2.83
C VAL A 547 20.39 1.24 1.81
N PRO A 548 19.42 0.31 1.87
CA PRO A 548 18.34 0.24 0.90
C PRO A 548 17.35 1.42 0.90
N TYR A 549 17.41 2.29 1.91
CA TYR A 549 16.47 3.40 2.13
C TYR A 549 17.12 4.76 1.86
N ASN A 550 18.35 4.77 1.37
CA ASN A 550 19.12 5.99 1.10
C ASN A 550 19.30 6.18 -0.40
N ASP A 551 19.29 7.43 -0.85
CA ASP A 551 19.69 7.75 -2.21
C ASP A 551 21.22 7.71 -2.38
N ALA A 552 21.68 7.78 -3.63
CA ALA A 552 23.11 7.77 -3.94
C ALA A 552 23.85 8.97 -3.35
N LYS A 553 23.17 10.11 -3.17
CA LYS A 553 23.76 11.33 -2.63
C LYS A 553 24.09 11.13 -1.15
N VAL A 554 23.10 10.76 -0.34
CA VAL A 554 23.22 10.44 1.08
C VAL A 554 24.24 9.32 1.31
N ALA A 555 24.23 8.29 0.46
CA ALA A 555 25.23 7.22 0.53
C ALA A 555 26.66 7.74 0.32
N SER A 556 26.85 8.62 -0.67
CA SER A 556 28.17 9.20 -0.97
C SER A 556 28.66 10.20 0.09
N THR A 557 27.75 10.94 0.73
CA THR A 557 28.08 12.03 1.66
C THR A 557 28.17 11.57 3.11
N HIS A 558 27.39 10.56 3.52
CA HIS A 558 27.31 10.11 4.91
C HIS A 558 27.70 8.65 5.10
N VAL A 559 27.18 7.72 4.29
CA VAL A 559 27.42 6.28 4.48
C VAL A 559 28.87 5.91 4.19
N LEU A 560 29.39 6.24 3.00
CA LEU A 560 30.76 5.86 2.60
C LEU A 560 31.83 6.46 3.53
N PRO A 561 31.82 7.76 3.88
CA PRO A 561 32.82 8.31 4.80
C PRO A 561 32.80 7.64 6.18
N ALA A 562 31.61 7.32 6.70
CA ALA A 562 31.47 6.59 7.95
C ALA A 562 32.08 5.18 7.86
N LEU A 563 31.76 4.43 6.79
CA LEU A 563 32.30 3.09 6.59
C LEU A 563 33.81 3.07 6.34
N ILE A 564 34.36 4.05 5.62
CA ILE A 564 35.82 4.19 5.43
C ILE A 564 36.50 4.39 6.79
N THR A 565 35.93 5.27 7.64
CA THR A 565 36.46 5.53 8.99
C THR A 565 36.46 4.27 9.84
N LEU A 566 35.38 3.47 9.78
CA LEU A 566 35.28 2.19 10.49
C LEU A 566 36.20 1.10 9.89
N GLY A 567 36.42 1.12 8.58
CA GLY A 567 37.30 0.19 7.88
C GLY A 567 38.77 0.39 8.22
N SER A 568 39.18 1.62 8.49
CA SER A 568 40.54 1.94 8.95
C SER A 568 40.74 1.76 10.46
N ASP A 569 39.77 1.20 11.18
CA ASP A 569 39.87 0.99 12.63
C ASP A 569 40.92 -0.09 12.99
N GLN A 570 41.60 0.11 14.12
CA GLN A 570 42.59 -0.86 14.61
C GLN A 570 41.96 -2.14 15.14
N ASN A 571 40.69 -2.10 15.55
CA ASN A 571 39.98 -3.27 16.04
C ASN A 571 39.43 -4.10 14.86
N LEU A 572 39.89 -5.36 14.77
CA LEU A 572 39.50 -6.26 13.68
C LEU A 572 37.99 -6.52 13.61
N ASN A 573 37.27 -6.56 14.74
CA ASN A 573 35.82 -6.79 14.73
C ASN A 573 35.05 -5.60 14.11
N VAL A 574 35.50 -4.37 14.37
CA VAL A 574 34.94 -3.16 13.74
C VAL A 574 35.19 -3.18 12.25
N LYS A 575 36.43 -3.52 11.87
CA LYS A 575 36.84 -3.65 10.48
C LYS A 575 35.99 -4.68 9.73
N TYR A 576 35.80 -5.87 10.29
CA TYR A 576 34.98 -6.91 9.66
C TYR A 576 33.50 -6.53 9.56
N ALA A 577 32.94 -5.87 10.58
CA ALA A 577 31.58 -5.34 10.50
C ALA A 577 31.44 -4.29 9.37
N SER A 578 32.47 -3.45 9.16
CA SER A 578 32.49 -2.49 8.05
C SER A 578 32.56 -3.15 6.67
N ILE A 579 33.29 -4.26 6.51
CA ILE A 579 33.39 -5.01 5.25
C ILE A 579 32.01 -5.54 4.83
N ASP A 580 31.26 -6.10 5.78
CA ASP A 580 29.91 -6.60 5.54
C ASP A 580 28.97 -5.45 5.13
N ALA A 581 29.07 -4.28 5.79
CA ALA A 581 28.31 -3.10 5.42
C ALA A 581 28.67 -2.56 4.02
N PHE A 582 29.95 -2.53 3.65
CA PHE A 582 30.38 -2.19 2.28
C PHE A 582 29.83 -3.18 1.24
N GLY A 583 29.72 -4.46 1.58
CA GLY A 583 29.06 -5.47 0.74
C GLY A 583 27.60 -5.09 0.44
N ALA A 584 26.85 -4.61 1.43
CA ALA A 584 25.49 -4.12 1.23
C ALA A 584 25.44 -2.85 0.36
N VAL A 585 26.38 -1.91 0.53
CA VAL A 585 26.48 -0.72 -0.35
C VAL A 585 26.72 -1.15 -1.80
N ALA A 586 27.61 -2.11 -2.02
CA ALA A 586 27.91 -2.65 -3.36
C ALA A 586 26.70 -3.33 -4.00
N GLN A 587 25.86 -4.01 -3.22
CA GLN A 587 24.63 -4.63 -3.71
C GLN A 587 23.61 -3.59 -4.20
N HIS A 588 23.50 -2.46 -3.49
CA HIS A 588 22.44 -1.50 -3.72
C HIS A 588 22.81 -0.39 -4.71
N PHE A 589 24.04 0.13 -4.64
CA PHE A 589 24.47 1.28 -5.43
C PHE A 589 25.34 0.87 -6.62
N LYS A 590 25.00 1.45 -7.78
CA LYS A 590 25.63 1.16 -9.08
C LYS A 590 26.30 2.38 -9.70
N ASN A 591 26.49 3.44 -8.90
CA ASN A 591 27.11 4.69 -9.33
C ASN A 591 28.63 4.50 -9.37
N ASP A 592 29.29 4.84 -10.48
CA ASP A 592 30.72 4.60 -10.69
C ASP A 592 31.58 5.18 -9.56
N MET A 593 31.29 6.39 -9.07
CA MET A 593 32.03 6.99 -7.97
C MET A 593 31.88 6.21 -6.65
N ILE A 594 30.70 5.66 -6.37
CA ILE A 594 30.46 4.83 -5.18
C ILE A 594 31.19 3.50 -5.33
N VAL A 595 31.08 2.88 -6.50
CA VAL A 595 31.73 1.60 -6.83
C VAL A 595 33.25 1.72 -6.74
N ASP A 596 33.83 2.78 -7.28
CA ASP A 596 35.28 3.01 -7.24
C ASP A 596 35.77 3.19 -5.80
N LYS A 597 35.03 3.92 -4.95
CA LYS A 597 35.36 4.07 -3.53
C LYS A 597 35.29 2.74 -2.77
N ILE A 598 34.26 1.93 -3.04
CA ILE A 598 34.15 0.58 -2.45
C ILE A 598 35.33 -0.28 -2.88
N ARG A 599 35.66 -0.26 -4.17
CA ARG A 599 36.76 -1.04 -4.73
C ARG A 599 38.10 -0.67 -4.10
N VAL A 600 38.42 0.63 -4.02
CA VAL A 600 39.65 1.11 -3.38
C VAL A 600 39.74 0.62 -1.93
N GLN A 601 38.62 0.66 -1.19
CA GLN A 601 38.60 0.20 0.20
C GLN A 601 38.72 -1.33 0.32
N MET A 602 38.10 -2.10 -0.57
CA MET A 602 38.21 -3.55 -0.61
C MET A 602 39.62 -4.01 -0.98
N ASP A 603 40.27 -3.33 -1.93
CA ASP A 603 41.67 -3.57 -2.29
C ASP A 603 42.58 -3.31 -1.08
N ALA A 604 42.35 -2.22 -0.33
CA ALA A 604 43.11 -1.94 0.89
C ALA A 604 42.96 -3.04 1.95
N PHE A 605 41.75 -3.60 2.13
CA PHE A 605 41.54 -4.73 3.06
C PHE A 605 42.28 -6.01 2.64
N LEU A 606 42.42 -6.24 1.34
CA LEU A 606 43.14 -7.39 0.79
C LEU A 606 44.66 -7.21 0.91
N GLU A 607 45.15 -5.99 0.71
CA GLU A 607 46.57 -5.63 0.84
C GLU A 607 47.09 -5.69 2.28
N ASP A 608 46.22 -5.56 3.28
CA ASP A 608 46.57 -5.69 4.70
C ASP A 608 47.05 -7.11 5.10
N GLY A 609 46.90 -8.11 4.23
CA GLY A 609 47.49 -9.44 4.40
C GLY A 609 46.86 -10.33 5.48
N SER A 610 45.77 -9.90 6.11
CA SER A 610 45.01 -10.73 7.06
C SER A 610 44.18 -11.77 6.31
N HIS A 611 44.33 -13.04 6.71
CA HIS A 611 43.54 -14.13 6.15
C HIS A 611 42.04 -13.95 6.45
N GLU A 612 41.70 -13.55 7.66
CA GLU A 612 40.32 -13.30 8.08
C GLU A 612 39.69 -12.11 7.37
N ALA A 613 40.45 -11.03 7.13
CA ALA A 613 39.98 -9.90 6.30
C ALA A 613 39.71 -10.36 4.86
N THR A 614 40.60 -11.18 4.30
CA THR A 614 40.43 -11.76 2.98
C THR A 614 39.16 -12.62 2.91
N VAL A 615 38.95 -13.50 3.90
CA VAL A 615 37.73 -14.32 3.99
C VAL A 615 36.47 -13.46 4.13
N ALA A 616 36.51 -12.39 4.93
CA ALA A 616 35.39 -11.48 5.10
C ALA A 616 35.04 -10.72 3.80
N VAL A 617 36.05 -10.22 3.07
CA VAL A 617 35.88 -9.57 1.76
C VAL A 617 35.29 -10.58 0.77
N VAL A 618 35.87 -11.76 0.68
CA VAL A 618 35.38 -12.87 -0.15
C VAL A 618 33.92 -13.17 0.18
N HIS A 619 33.56 -13.29 1.45
CA HIS A 619 32.18 -13.54 1.88
C HIS A 619 31.20 -12.44 1.43
N ALA A 620 31.54 -11.16 1.68
CA ALA A 620 30.71 -10.02 1.27
C ALA A 620 30.48 -9.99 -0.25
N LEU A 621 31.51 -10.32 -1.03
CA LEU A 621 31.46 -10.39 -2.48
C LEU A 621 30.63 -11.56 -2.99
N VAL A 622 30.75 -12.75 -2.39
CA VAL A 622 29.93 -13.93 -2.71
C VAL A 622 28.44 -13.61 -2.54
N VAL A 623 28.07 -12.97 -1.43
CA VAL A 623 26.68 -12.58 -1.16
C VAL A 623 26.20 -11.56 -2.19
N ALA A 624 27.04 -10.57 -2.54
CA ALA A 624 26.71 -9.59 -3.57
C ALA A 624 26.51 -10.24 -4.95
N ILE A 625 27.39 -11.17 -5.35
CA ILE A 625 27.30 -11.91 -6.60
C ILE A 625 26.02 -12.73 -6.67
N PHE A 626 25.69 -13.47 -5.61
CA PHE A 626 24.45 -14.24 -5.55
C PHE A 626 23.23 -13.36 -5.80
N GLN A 627 23.08 -12.26 -5.06
CA GLN A 627 21.93 -11.37 -5.22
C GLN A 627 21.88 -10.69 -6.58
N LEU A 628 23.02 -10.22 -7.09
CA LEU A 628 23.10 -9.57 -8.41
C LEU A 628 22.83 -10.56 -9.55
N SER A 629 23.21 -11.82 -9.41
CA SER A 629 22.91 -12.90 -10.37
C SER A 629 21.42 -13.26 -10.41
N ALA A 630 20.69 -13.06 -9.30
CA ALA A 630 19.25 -13.33 -9.22
C ALA A 630 18.39 -12.23 -9.87
N THR A 631 18.96 -11.07 -10.22
CA THR A 631 18.20 -9.96 -10.83
C THR A 631 17.84 -10.26 -12.30
N PRO A 632 16.54 -10.28 -12.67
CA PRO A 632 16.14 -10.48 -14.05
C PRO A 632 16.60 -9.31 -14.92
N THR A 633 17.29 -9.62 -16.02
CA THR A 633 17.81 -8.60 -16.95
C THR A 633 16.80 -8.39 -18.07
N SER A 634 16.52 -7.14 -18.47
CA SER A 634 15.56 -6.84 -19.55
C SER A 634 15.93 -7.54 -20.85
N ALA A 635 14.95 -8.14 -21.53
CA ALA A 635 15.14 -9.04 -22.68
C ALA A 635 15.80 -8.41 -23.92
N SER A 636 15.92 -7.08 -24.00
CA SER A 636 16.28 -6.37 -25.24
C SER A 636 17.78 -6.29 -25.57
N ASP A 637 18.70 -6.63 -24.66
CA ASP A 637 20.14 -6.38 -24.86
C ASP A 637 21.02 -7.62 -24.61
N VAL A 638 21.20 -8.43 -25.66
CA VAL A 638 21.89 -9.74 -25.62
C VAL A 638 23.39 -9.60 -25.36
N MET A 639 24.06 -8.62 -26.00
CA MET A 639 25.51 -8.37 -25.81
C MET A 639 25.83 -8.06 -24.35
N ARG A 640 24.99 -7.24 -23.74
CA ARG A 640 25.14 -6.81 -22.36
C ARG A 640 24.86 -7.93 -21.35
N ARG A 641 23.87 -8.78 -21.61
CA ARG A 641 23.65 -9.99 -20.82
C ARG A 641 24.88 -10.91 -20.86
N ARG A 642 25.51 -11.04 -22.03
CA ARG A 642 26.75 -11.81 -22.19
C ARG A 642 27.94 -11.20 -21.44
N GLU A 643 28.18 -9.89 -21.55
CA GLU A 643 29.24 -9.21 -20.80
C GLU A 643 29.06 -9.39 -19.27
N LYS A 644 27.83 -9.23 -18.79
CA LYS A 644 27.47 -9.43 -17.37
C LYS A 644 27.67 -10.88 -16.93
N ALA A 645 27.21 -11.84 -17.74
CA ALA A 645 27.36 -13.27 -17.46
C ALA A 645 28.85 -13.68 -17.42
N ASN A 646 29.66 -13.15 -18.34
CA ASN A 646 31.10 -13.37 -18.38
C ASN A 646 31.80 -12.80 -17.13
N ALA A 647 31.43 -11.58 -16.72
CA ALA A 647 31.98 -10.96 -15.51
C ALA A 647 31.65 -11.77 -14.24
N PHE A 648 30.40 -12.21 -14.08
CA PHE A 648 30.02 -13.08 -12.97
C PHE A 648 30.71 -14.45 -13.04
N CYS A 649 30.86 -15.02 -14.23
CA CYS A 649 31.52 -16.31 -14.39
C CYS A 649 32.99 -16.24 -13.98
N GLU A 650 33.71 -15.20 -14.38
CA GLU A 650 35.10 -15.00 -13.95
C GLU A 650 35.21 -14.71 -12.44
N ALA A 651 34.25 -13.97 -11.86
CA ALA A 651 34.20 -13.75 -10.42
C ALA A 651 33.96 -15.06 -9.64
N ILE A 652 33.04 -15.90 -10.10
CA ILE A 652 32.76 -17.21 -9.52
C ILE A 652 33.96 -18.14 -9.63
N ARG A 653 34.68 -18.14 -10.77
CA ARG A 653 35.93 -18.90 -10.93
C ARG A 653 37.02 -18.42 -10.00
N ALA A 654 37.11 -17.11 -9.75
CA ALA A 654 38.04 -16.56 -8.78
C ALA A 654 37.69 -17.02 -7.36
N LEU A 655 36.41 -16.96 -6.99
CA LEU A 655 35.90 -17.42 -5.70
C LEU A 655 36.11 -18.92 -5.47
N ASP A 656 35.98 -19.73 -6.50
CA ASP A 656 36.20 -21.17 -6.41
C ASP A 656 37.66 -21.54 -6.13
N THR A 657 38.60 -20.65 -6.43
CA THR A 657 40.00 -20.84 -6.03
C THR A 657 40.29 -20.45 -4.58
N THR A 658 39.28 -20.02 -3.81
CA THR A 658 39.40 -19.63 -2.40
C THR A 658 38.79 -20.68 -1.46
N ASP A 659 39.29 -20.71 -0.22
CA ASP A 659 38.75 -21.58 0.85
C ASP A 659 37.47 -20.97 1.43
N LEU A 660 36.34 -21.29 0.80
CA LEU A 660 35.02 -20.84 1.25
C LEU A 660 34.45 -21.78 2.33
N PRO A 661 33.81 -21.22 3.39
CA PRO A 661 33.04 -22.02 4.34
C PRO A 661 31.94 -22.82 3.62
N ALA A 662 31.70 -24.06 4.07
CA ALA A 662 30.70 -24.95 3.47
C ALA A 662 29.27 -24.33 3.45
N THR A 663 28.95 -23.49 4.44
CA THR A 663 27.70 -22.73 4.49
C THR A 663 27.61 -21.71 3.35
N SER A 664 28.67 -20.93 3.11
CA SER A 664 28.71 -19.93 2.03
C SER A 664 28.67 -20.57 0.64
N VAL A 665 29.28 -21.76 0.49
CA VAL A 665 29.19 -22.55 -0.73
C VAL A 665 27.74 -22.97 -0.99
N ARG A 666 27.08 -23.55 0.02
CA ARG A 666 25.71 -24.06 -0.08
C ARG A 666 24.67 -22.95 -0.27
N ASP A 667 24.78 -21.88 0.51
CA ASP A 667 23.71 -20.88 0.65
C ASP A 667 23.84 -19.74 -0.39
N PHE A 668 25.03 -19.53 -0.97
CA PHE A 668 25.26 -18.42 -1.90
C PHE A 668 25.96 -18.85 -3.20
N LEU A 669 27.09 -19.56 -3.15
CA LEU A 669 27.88 -19.88 -4.37
C LEU A 669 27.11 -20.81 -5.32
N LEU A 670 26.58 -21.93 -4.82
CA LEU A 670 25.83 -22.88 -5.63
C LEU A 670 24.55 -22.24 -6.22
N PRO A 671 23.73 -21.50 -5.45
CA PRO A 671 22.62 -20.73 -6.00
C PRO A 671 23.04 -19.69 -7.05
N ALA A 672 24.18 -19.02 -6.88
CA ALA A 672 24.69 -18.06 -7.87
C ALA A 672 25.05 -18.74 -9.20
N ILE A 673 25.73 -19.90 -9.14
CA ILE A 673 26.03 -20.73 -10.31
C ILE A 673 24.72 -21.16 -11.00
N GLN A 674 23.73 -21.61 -10.23
CA GLN A 674 22.42 -22.01 -10.78
C GLN A 674 21.68 -20.84 -11.45
N ASN A 675 21.76 -19.62 -10.92
CA ASN A 675 21.14 -18.46 -11.52
C ASN A 675 21.74 -18.13 -12.90
N LEU A 676 23.06 -18.25 -13.06
CA LEU A 676 23.72 -18.05 -14.35
C LEU A 676 23.38 -19.17 -15.34
N LEU A 677 23.37 -20.43 -14.89
CA LEU A 677 23.04 -21.57 -15.75
C LEU A 677 21.60 -21.56 -16.27
N LYS A 678 20.68 -20.84 -15.62
CA LYS A 678 19.31 -20.62 -16.10
C LYS A 678 19.24 -19.71 -17.33
N ASP A 679 20.19 -18.80 -17.54
CA ASP A 679 20.30 -17.94 -18.73
C ASP A 679 21.41 -18.47 -19.66
N SER A 680 21.24 -19.70 -20.16
CA SER A 680 22.25 -20.37 -21.00
C SER A 680 22.59 -19.61 -22.29
N ASP A 681 21.67 -18.78 -22.77
CA ASP A 681 21.81 -18.04 -24.02
C ASP A 681 22.78 -16.85 -23.87
N ALA A 682 22.99 -16.37 -22.64
CA ALA A 682 23.95 -15.32 -22.33
C ALA A 682 25.38 -15.85 -22.13
N LEU A 683 25.55 -17.13 -21.77
CA LEU A 683 26.85 -17.72 -21.47
C LEU A 683 27.56 -18.22 -22.72
N ASP A 684 28.89 -18.12 -22.75
CA ASP A 684 29.67 -18.86 -23.73
C ASP A 684 29.76 -20.36 -23.34
N PRO A 685 30.01 -21.27 -24.29
CA PRO A 685 30.05 -22.70 -24.01
C PRO A 685 31.13 -23.11 -23.00
N ALA A 686 32.25 -22.39 -22.93
CA ALA A 686 33.38 -22.70 -22.05
C ALA A 686 33.09 -22.30 -20.59
N HIS A 687 32.45 -21.14 -20.39
CA HIS A 687 31.94 -20.65 -19.12
C HIS A 687 30.83 -21.55 -18.60
N LYS A 688 29.92 -21.99 -19.48
CA LYS A 688 28.89 -22.97 -19.11
C LYS A 688 29.47 -24.28 -18.61
N GLU A 689 30.41 -24.88 -19.35
CA GLU A 689 31.08 -26.12 -18.96
C GLU A 689 31.83 -25.95 -17.63
N ALA A 690 32.58 -24.85 -17.46
CA ALA A 690 33.29 -24.56 -16.22
C ALA A 690 32.35 -24.43 -15.01
N LEU A 691 31.21 -23.74 -15.16
CA LEU A 691 30.21 -23.59 -14.11
C LEU A 691 29.55 -24.94 -13.75
N GLU A 692 29.27 -25.79 -14.72
CA GLU A 692 28.71 -27.13 -14.50
C GLU A 692 29.69 -28.04 -13.74
N ILE A 693 30.98 -27.99 -14.08
CA ILE A 693 32.05 -28.71 -13.38
C ILE A 693 32.16 -28.23 -11.93
N MET A 694 32.26 -26.93 -11.72
CA MET A 694 32.36 -26.34 -10.38
C MET A 694 31.15 -26.66 -9.51
N MET A 695 29.94 -26.58 -10.08
CA MET A 695 28.71 -26.97 -9.39
C MET A 695 28.75 -28.43 -8.95
N LYS A 696 29.26 -29.33 -9.80
CA LYS A 696 29.39 -30.75 -9.50
C LYS A 696 30.43 -31.02 -8.40
N GLU A 697 31.60 -30.40 -8.47
CA GLU A 697 32.68 -30.55 -7.49
C GLU A 697 32.31 -30.01 -6.11
N ARG A 698 31.71 -28.81 -6.04
CA ARG A 698 31.35 -28.15 -4.78
C ARG A 698 30.05 -28.67 -4.16
N SER A 699 29.20 -29.39 -4.92
CA SER A 699 27.96 -30.02 -4.42
C SER A 699 28.16 -31.34 -3.66
N GLY A 700 29.39 -31.86 -3.58
CA GLY A 700 29.68 -33.09 -2.82
C GLY A 700 29.07 -34.37 -3.42
N GLY A 701 28.87 -34.43 -4.74
CA GLY A 701 28.44 -35.64 -5.43
C GLY A 701 26.94 -35.98 -5.34
N THR A 702 26.12 -35.15 -4.70
CA THR A 702 24.66 -35.39 -4.55
C THR A 702 23.85 -35.18 -5.85
N PHE A 703 24.52 -34.80 -6.95
CA PHE A 703 23.86 -34.44 -8.22
C PHE A 703 23.34 -35.64 -9.04
N GLU A 704 23.85 -36.86 -8.83
CA GLU A 704 23.33 -38.05 -9.53
C GLU A 704 21.87 -38.36 -9.18
N THR A 705 21.38 -37.88 -8.04
CA THR A 705 20.00 -38.11 -7.59
C THR A 705 19.00 -37.10 -8.15
N ILE A 706 19.44 -35.85 -8.43
CA ILE A 706 18.54 -34.77 -8.90
C ILE A 706 18.36 -34.82 -10.43
N SER A 707 19.40 -35.19 -11.17
CA SER A 707 19.32 -35.30 -12.65
C SER A 707 18.34 -36.39 -13.11
N LYS A 708 18.10 -37.43 -12.29
CA LYS A 708 17.08 -38.47 -12.55
C LYS A 708 15.63 -38.03 -12.27
N VAL A 709 15.41 -37.01 -11.45
CA VAL A 709 14.06 -36.56 -11.06
C VAL A 709 13.50 -35.53 -12.05
N MET A 710 14.36 -34.76 -12.74
CA MET A 710 13.92 -33.74 -13.69
C MET A 710 13.65 -34.26 -15.12
N GLY A 711 13.93 -35.53 -15.40
CA GLY A 711 13.70 -36.15 -16.72
C GLY A 711 12.31 -36.77 -16.95
N ALA A 712 11.38 -36.69 -15.99
CA ALA A 712 10.11 -37.44 -16.02
C ALA A 712 8.87 -36.66 -16.50
N HIS A 713 9.03 -35.48 -17.10
CA HIS A 713 7.92 -34.75 -17.73
C HIS A 713 8.26 -34.36 -19.16
N LEU A 714 8.24 -35.33 -20.09
CA LEU A 714 8.02 -35.13 -21.52
C LEU A 714 7.73 -36.50 -22.20
N GLY A 715 6.43 -36.84 -22.30
CA GLY A 715 5.81 -37.48 -23.47
C GLY A 715 6.11 -38.94 -23.88
N LEU A 716 5.13 -39.80 -23.56
CA LEU A 716 4.60 -40.96 -24.32
C LEU A 716 5.39 -42.29 -24.42
N ALA A 717 4.64 -43.35 -24.13
CA ALA A 717 5.07 -44.71 -23.81
C ALA A 717 5.22 -45.65 -25.01
N SER A 718 6.09 -46.66 -24.85
CA SER A 718 5.94 -48.02 -25.41
C SER A 718 6.99 -48.98 -24.82
N SER A 719 6.55 -49.84 -23.89
CA SER A 719 6.82 -51.30 -23.71
C SER A 719 8.12 -51.92 -24.26
N VAL A 720 8.83 -52.83 -23.56
CA VAL A 720 8.42 -54.19 -23.09
C VAL A 720 9.15 -54.63 -21.80
N SER A 721 8.43 -55.41 -21.00
CA SER A 721 8.73 -56.05 -19.71
C SER A 721 9.56 -57.36 -19.73
N SER A 722 10.29 -57.64 -18.64
CA SER A 722 10.35 -58.95 -17.92
C SER A 722 11.11 -58.77 -16.57
N PHE A 723 10.51 -58.85 -15.36
CA PHE A 723 10.15 -60.06 -14.55
C PHE A 723 11.34 -61.05 -14.43
N PHE A 724 11.89 -61.54 -13.30
CA PHE A 724 11.65 -61.71 -11.84
C PHE A 724 13.07 -61.84 -11.19
N GLY A 725 13.36 -61.74 -9.90
CA GLY A 725 12.55 -61.82 -8.68
C GLY A 725 13.43 -61.74 -7.41
N GLU A 726 12.73 -61.58 -6.29
CA GLU A 726 13.01 -61.95 -4.88
C GLU A 726 14.46 -62.25 -4.46
N GLY A 727 15.00 -61.72 -3.37
CA GLY A 727 14.38 -61.36 -2.09
C GLY A 727 15.27 -61.93 -0.96
N GLY A 728 15.39 -61.23 0.16
CA GLY A 728 15.94 -61.82 1.39
C GLY A 728 16.95 -60.96 2.14
N LEU A 729 16.44 -60.16 3.08
CA LEU A 729 17.17 -59.64 4.23
C LEU A 729 17.48 -60.76 5.24
N LEU A 730 18.66 -60.71 5.89
CA LEU A 730 18.84 -60.84 7.35
C LEU A 730 20.32 -60.93 7.75
N GLY A 731 20.66 -60.32 8.89
CA GLY A 731 21.72 -60.84 9.77
C GLY A 731 22.78 -59.84 10.26
N LYS A 732 22.70 -59.46 11.54
CA LYS A 732 23.63 -58.62 12.29
C LYS A 732 24.86 -59.41 12.83
N LYS A 733 25.91 -58.62 13.13
CA LYS A 733 26.97 -58.74 14.18
C LYS A 733 28.19 -59.66 13.92
N GLU A 734 29.39 -59.08 13.99
CA GLU A 734 30.41 -59.36 15.03
C GLU A 734 31.63 -58.40 15.00
N ASN A 735 32.32 -58.30 16.14
CA ASN A 735 33.48 -57.45 16.49
C ASN A 735 34.81 -57.91 15.84
N ALA A 736 35.80 -57.00 15.69
CA ALA A 736 37.24 -57.24 15.97
C ALA A 736 38.11 -55.95 15.83
N GLU A 737 39.28 -55.99 16.49
CA GLU A 737 40.26 -54.97 16.92
C GLU A 737 41.01 -54.09 15.87
N PRO A 738 41.74 -53.02 16.32
CA PRO A 738 42.49 -52.09 15.46
C PRO A 738 44.01 -52.43 15.33
N PRO A 739 44.69 -52.02 14.23
CA PRO A 739 46.16 -52.04 14.12
C PRO A 739 46.82 -50.62 14.21
N PRO A 740 48.17 -50.53 14.33
CA PRO A 740 48.90 -49.65 15.27
C PRO A 740 49.49 -48.34 14.69
N PRO A 741 50.10 -47.44 15.52
CA PRO A 741 50.60 -46.14 15.09
C PRO A 741 52.11 -46.12 14.84
N GLU A 742 52.57 -45.29 13.89
CA GLU A 742 53.94 -44.69 13.80
C GLU A 742 54.05 -43.79 12.54
N PRO A 743 54.97 -42.80 12.45
CA PRO A 743 55.44 -41.85 13.46
C PRO A 743 55.27 -40.37 13.01
N VAL A 744 55.39 -39.46 13.96
CA VAL A 744 55.33 -38.00 13.77
C VAL A 744 56.63 -37.48 13.15
N GLU A 745 56.57 -36.95 11.94
CA GLU A 745 57.65 -36.16 11.34
C GLU A 745 57.41 -34.67 11.63
N SER A 746 58.42 -33.99 12.16
CA SER A 746 58.38 -32.57 12.52
C SER A 746 58.72 -31.69 11.31
N PRO A 747 57.89 -30.70 10.92
CA PRO A 747 58.29 -29.75 9.89
C PRO A 747 59.22 -28.69 10.49
N LYS A 748 60.40 -28.53 9.87
CA LYS A 748 61.33 -27.41 10.09
C LYS A 748 60.67 -26.06 9.74
N PRO A 749 61.14 -24.94 10.33
CA PRO A 749 60.52 -23.63 10.15
C PRO A 749 60.71 -23.13 8.72
N VAL A 750 59.60 -22.84 8.04
CA VAL A 750 59.59 -22.14 6.75
C VAL A 750 59.62 -20.63 7.05
N SER A 751 60.60 -19.93 6.50
CA SER A 751 60.70 -18.46 6.50
C SER A 751 59.51 -17.82 5.77
N PRO A 752 58.98 -16.66 6.21
CA PRO A 752 57.84 -16.03 5.55
C PRO A 752 58.22 -15.56 4.15
N MET A 753 57.51 -16.06 3.13
CA MET A 753 57.55 -15.52 1.77
C MET A 753 56.81 -14.16 1.70
N PRO A 754 57.21 -13.26 0.78
CA PRO A 754 56.46 -12.02 0.55
C PRO A 754 55.08 -12.34 -0.05
N ALA A 755 54.09 -11.50 0.25
CA ALA A 755 52.72 -11.64 -0.25
C ALA A 755 52.71 -11.53 -1.79
N ASP A 756 52.56 -12.67 -2.48
CA ASP A 756 52.33 -12.71 -3.92
C ASP A 756 50.86 -12.33 -4.24
N ASP A 757 50.71 -11.49 -5.25
CA ASP A 757 49.46 -10.94 -5.78
C ASP A 757 48.54 -12.08 -6.29
N THR A 758 47.64 -12.57 -5.44
CA THR A 758 46.81 -13.74 -5.72
C THR A 758 45.92 -13.55 -6.96
N ARG A 759 45.61 -14.63 -7.70
CA ARG A 759 44.71 -14.58 -8.88
C ARG A 759 43.36 -13.91 -8.56
N PHE A 760 42.88 -14.08 -7.33
CA PHE A 760 41.69 -13.42 -6.78
C PHE A 760 41.85 -11.88 -6.75
N MET A 761 42.95 -11.35 -6.21
CA MET A 761 43.22 -9.89 -6.20
C MET A 761 43.29 -9.30 -7.62
N ARG A 762 43.88 -10.02 -8.56
CA ARG A 762 43.96 -9.58 -9.97
C ARG A 762 42.60 -9.50 -10.66
N ILE A 763 41.69 -10.43 -10.36
CA ILE A 763 40.34 -10.47 -10.93
C ILE A 763 39.44 -9.42 -10.27
N MET A 764 39.59 -9.18 -8.96
CA MET A 764 38.94 -8.08 -8.24
C MET A 764 39.30 -6.71 -8.84
N ARG A 765 40.57 -6.49 -9.20
CA ARG A 765 41.04 -5.27 -9.86
C ARG A 765 40.57 -5.12 -11.33
N GLY A 766 40.09 -6.18 -11.99
CA GLY A 766 39.67 -6.12 -13.39
C GLY A 766 38.15 -6.05 -13.57
N ASN A 767 37.43 -7.00 -12.98
CA ASN A 767 36.07 -7.34 -13.39
C ASN A 767 35.00 -6.91 -12.38
N PHE A 768 35.38 -6.51 -11.16
CA PHE A 768 34.44 -6.12 -10.10
C PHE A 768 33.60 -4.89 -10.49
N THR A 769 34.22 -3.91 -11.14
CA THR A 769 33.52 -2.71 -11.63
C THR A 769 32.48 -3.06 -12.70
N ASP A 770 32.80 -3.97 -13.63
CA ASP A 770 31.89 -4.38 -14.70
C ASP A 770 30.72 -5.24 -14.20
N MET A 771 30.92 -5.95 -13.09
CA MET A 771 29.88 -6.71 -12.40
C MET A 771 28.80 -5.81 -11.75
N LEU A 772 29.19 -4.62 -11.28
CA LEU A 772 28.29 -3.67 -10.62
C LEU A 772 27.61 -2.70 -11.59
N ARG A 773 28.18 -2.48 -12.79
CA ARG A 773 27.65 -1.54 -13.78
C ARG A 773 26.30 -1.98 -14.36
N THR A 774 25.31 -1.08 -14.34
CA THR A 774 23.99 -1.30 -14.97
C THR A 774 23.45 -0.11 -15.80
N LYS A 775 24.28 0.85 -16.20
CA LYS A 775 23.89 1.89 -17.17
C LYS A 775 24.87 1.94 -18.35
N ALA A 776 24.31 2.20 -19.53
CA ALA A 776 25.07 2.41 -20.75
C ALA A 776 26.05 3.58 -20.58
N LYS A 777 27.26 3.45 -21.12
CA LYS A 777 28.01 4.63 -21.56
C LYS A 777 27.15 5.33 -22.62
N SER A 778 26.78 6.58 -22.39
CA SER A 778 26.20 7.41 -23.44
C SER A 778 27.21 7.55 -24.59
N PRO A 779 26.78 7.55 -25.86
CA PRO A 779 27.70 7.60 -27.01
C PRO A 779 28.47 8.92 -27.19
N GLU A 780 28.37 9.88 -26.26
CA GLU A 780 28.96 11.22 -26.42
C GLU A 780 30.40 11.37 -25.88
N GLU A 781 30.97 10.38 -25.19
CA GLU A 781 32.37 10.48 -24.68
C GLU A 781 33.42 9.78 -25.56
N THR A 782 33.05 9.27 -26.74
CA THR A 782 34.02 8.74 -27.73
C THR A 782 34.29 9.68 -28.91
N GLN A 783 33.83 10.93 -28.86
CA GLN A 783 34.25 11.99 -29.79
C GLN A 783 34.94 13.13 -29.03
N ASN A 784 36.12 12.83 -28.49
CA ASN A 784 37.23 13.78 -28.34
C ASN A 784 38.51 12.97 -28.01
N GLN A 785 39.00 12.25 -29.02
CA GLN A 785 40.42 12.00 -29.23
C GLN A 785 40.76 12.36 -30.68
#